data_AF-A0A9N9ANW1-F1
#
_entry.id   AF-A0A9N9ANW1-F1
#
_cell.length_a   1.000
_cell.length_b   1.000
_cell.length_c   1.000
_cell.angle_alpha   90.00
_cell.angle_beta   90.00
_cell.angle_gamma   90.00
#
_symmetry.space_group_name_H-M   'P 1'
#
loop_
_entity.id
_entity.type
_entity.pdbx_description
1 polymer ?
#
loop_
_entity_poly.entity_id
_entity_poly.type
_entity_poly.pdbx_seq_one_letter_code
_entity_poly.pdbx_strand_id
1 'polypeptide(L)'
;MYHPTRKFQIYQLFAANTNLGKTLFSAGLCRASARPNKDSLGERQTISKLPFNKTCYLKPIQTGYPKSSDSKFVENLIDADMQVKLKTMFAYEEPVSPHLAVGRNQIPKDRDVLLSIKSYILEFARECGDNDGALFLETAGGVTSPVMSGTLQSDFYRPLRLPTILVGDSNLGGISATISSFESLYMRGYDIPIILLFENAELKNHNFLEDFFMKFSRNVYNNNKNNNVIVATVPPPPPLSSSFDRDQLQLKEYFNKNHSKFVSIIEKLNDWHHKRFDRLDEMGELTEQVVWWPFTQHKKVDNVNVIDSAFGDFMMVYEKGGEGKTDGTNEMRMKINKENIGQDRKIGVMKEMFDGSASWWTQGLGHGSSKLSLAASHAAGRYGHVIFPESIHEPALSLSQTLLRTAGYKWASRVFYSDNGSTAMEVALKMALKSSTLRYNFTDQIENVKILGMNGSYHGDTIGVMDACGPNVYNEQVIWYTPKGVWFDPPQIQMKNNIYNLKVPFTNQEFQYSSLNSLFSPSRKNTDIVSSIYKKKIEEVISSNVKEGYRFGALLIEPVLMGAGGMILVDPLFQRLLVEFVREWDHWNGGNVEGKGWNENDWKGLPVIYDEVFTGFWRLGRLSGADILGVTPDIATYAKLLTGGLLPLATTLTTTSIFNNFLGATKVDSLLHGHSYTAHPIGCMVANKAIEDGIWSMWSQEMIGKISCLPNVEGVFALGTVLAIELKDIGGGGYASEISFHIIKQLSNYSNDLNNDIAISSRPLGNVIYLIASLISQDKLSISSLYFRISFLCVNIPSEQPSSKRRKINDNYDDECLEKVWNALKNATVAGQFLQLSEDASYLLGKDDFGSNISTLFIRDCYLHLSEIIFGNVNIFRWRITSNPGIGKTFLDNIHDFKDYLGREEVWYIVDALEPMQCRAKIILICSPQKKYYKIFDQLGIDIRYMPVWSLTELNLCRDNIRIFQHLTRKTVRELYNKWGGIPRYVLFHALDSVQQSLLENAINLFDDKILNFVGEITDDNYNSSACHELVHICTNVPGEGEEDEENESGVPSMSTVPTVTKPNKRKGIAGRYYEGVPFYKKCTLEFASDHVSEKVVDRLSRNYKYDLQNFVNTSDDISEYSTLRGAIFERLAHQRLLRGGKFNFHPLFEDSKMRHTLQLDNNISS
;
A
#
# COMPACT_ATOMS: atom_id res chain seq x y z
N MET A 1 9.56 -1.24 -2.43
CA MET A 1 10.97 -1.35 -2.87
C MET A 1 10.98 -1.29 -4.40
N TYR A 2 12.14 -1.41 -5.03
CA TYR A 2 12.22 -1.63 -6.49
C TYR A 2 13.02 -2.89 -6.74
N HIS A 3 12.46 -3.75 -7.55
CA HIS A 3 13.01 -5.04 -7.93
C HIS A 3 13.40 -4.98 -9.42
N PRO A 4 14.15 -5.96 -9.93
CA PRO A 4 14.32 -6.10 -11.37
C PRO A 4 12.97 -5.94 -12.08
N THR A 5 12.98 -5.24 -13.20
CA THR A 5 11.86 -5.21 -14.14
C THR A 5 12.28 -5.94 -15.40
N ARG A 6 11.35 -6.20 -16.32
CA ARG A 6 11.70 -6.84 -17.59
C ARG A 6 12.82 -6.09 -18.36
N LYS A 7 12.94 -4.77 -18.20
CA LYS A 7 13.97 -3.93 -18.84
C LYS A 7 15.19 -3.62 -17.94
N PHE A 8 15.01 -3.57 -16.62
CA PHE A 8 16.10 -3.30 -15.68
C PHE A 8 16.59 -4.59 -15.03
N GLN A 9 17.82 -4.98 -15.37
CA GLN A 9 18.47 -6.16 -14.81
C GLN A 9 19.37 -5.79 -13.65
N ILE A 10 19.33 -6.61 -12.60
CA ILE A 10 20.17 -6.44 -11.43
C ILE A 10 20.62 -7.80 -10.94
N TYR A 11 21.94 -7.94 -10.74
CA TYR A 11 22.55 -9.14 -10.23
C TYR A 11 23.44 -8.80 -9.04
N GLN A 12 23.35 -9.60 -8.00
CA GLN A 12 24.31 -9.55 -6.90
C GLN A 12 25.37 -10.63 -7.08
N LEU A 13 26.63 -10.30 -6.80
CA LEU A 13 27.76 -11.20 -6.90
C LEU A 13 28.18 -11.66 -5.52
N PHE A 14 27.98 -12.93 -5.25
CA PHE A 14 28.55 -13.64 -4.12
C PHE A 14 29.78 -14.44 -4.58
N ALA A 15 30.69 -14.75 -3.64
CA ALA A 15 31.79 -15.66 -3.89
C ALA A 15 31.79 -16.77 -2.84
N ALA A 16 32.23 -17.97 -3.24
CA ALA A 16 32.37 -19.09 -2.31
C ALA A 16 33.37 -18.77 -1.18
N ASN A 17 34.40 -17.97 -1.49
CA ASN A 17 35.38 -17.49 -0.55
C ASN A 17 35.99 -16.15 -1.02
N THR A 18 36.89 -15.57 -0.23
CA THR A 18 37.76 -14.48 -0.65
C THR A 18 38.79 -14.93 -1.71
N ASN A 19 39.38 -13.98 -2.44
CA ASN A 19 40.44 -14.21 -3.44
C ASN A 19 40.06 -15.11 -4.64
N LEU A 20 38.77 -15.24 -4.96
CA LEU A 20 38.30 -15.99 -6.14
C LEU A 20 38.13 -15.12 -7.40
N GLY A 21 38.57 -13.86 -7.34
CA GLY A 21 38.45 -12.89 -8.45
C GLY A 21 37.06 -12.30 -8.64
N LYS A 22 36.30 -12.13 -7.55
CA LYS A 22 34.96 -11.51 -7.61
C LYS A 22 34.99 -10.14 -8.34
N THR A 23 35.94 -9.27 -7.98
CA THR A 23 36.13 -7.96 -8.64
C THR A 23 36.51 -8.07 -10.13
N LEU A 24 37.27 -9.10 -10.51
CA LEU A 24 37.62 -9.37 -11.91
C LEU A 24 36.39 -9.77 -12.73
N PHE A 25 35.52 -10.62 -12.17
CA PHE A 25 34.26 -10.98 -12.82
C PHE A 25 33.32 -9.78 -12.91
N SER A 26 33.17 -8.99 -11.84
CA SER A 26 32.39 -7.74 -11.87
C SER A 26 32.87 -6.79 -12.96
N ALA A 27 34.19 -6.55 -13.06
CA ALA A 27 34.78 -5.71 -14.10
C ALA A 27 34.49 -6.24 -15.52
N GLY A 28 34.66 -7.55 -15.74
CA GLY A 28 34.38 -8.18 -17.03
C GLY A 28 32.90 -8.08 -17.45
N LEU A 29 31.98 -8.29 -16.50
CA LEU A 29 30.53 -8.14 -16.72
C LEU A 29 30.15 -6.70 -17.02
N CYS A 30 30.70 -5.72 -16.28
CA CYS A 30 30.47 -4.30 -16.54
C CYS A 30 30.98 -3.89 -17.92
N ARG A 31 32.19 -4.32 -18.30
CA ARG A 31 32.77 -4.06 -19.64
C ARG A 31 31.92 -4.69 -20.74
N ALA A 32 31.50 -5.94 -20.59
CA ALA A 32 30.67 -6.62 -21.59
C ALA A 32 29.27 -5.99 -21.71
N SER A 33 28.72 -5.48 -20.61
CA SER A 33 27.41 -4.82 -20.59
C SER A 33 27.43 -3.43 -21.22
N ALA A 34 28.55 -2.70 -21.11
CA ALA A 34 28.66 -1.31 -21.56
C ALA A 34 29.31 -1.12 -22.94
N ARG A 35 29.98 -2.14 -23.50
CA ARG A 35 30.72 -2.00 -24.76
C ARG A 35 29.80 -2.07 -25.99
N PRO A 36 29.84 -1.09 -26.91
CA PRO A 36 29.13 -1.18 -28.18
C PRO A 36 29.66 -2.33 -29.06
N ASN A 37 28.79 -3.23 -29.53
CA ASN A 37 29.15 -4.21 -30.54
C ASN A 37 29.54 -3.48 -31.84
N LYS A 38 30.85 -3.37 -32.12
CA LYS A 38 31.39 -2.92 -33.41
C LYS A 38 31.96 -4.14 -34.11
N ASP A 39 31.24 -4.68 -35.10
CA ASP A 39 31.83 -5.62 -36.06
C ASP A 39 32.70 -4.86 -37.07
N SER A 40 33.76 -5.51 -37.55
CA SER A 40 34.74 -5.02 -38.54
C SER A 40 34.14 -4.69 -39.92
N LEU A 41 32.83 -4.83 -40.11
CA LEU A 41 32.09 -4.58 -41.36
C LEU A 41 30.90 -3.62 -41.21
N GLY A 42 30.65 -3.03 -40.03
CA GLY A 42 29.66 -1.95 -39.89
C GLY A 42 28.18 -2.34 -39.99
N GLU A 43 27.83 -3.63 -40.07
CA GLU A 43 26.44 -4.09 -39.96
C GLU A 43 26.09 -4.44 -38.50
N ARG A 44 24.95 -3.91 -38.02
CA ARG A 44 24.39 -4.28 -36.71
C ARG A 44 23.87 -5.71 -36.78
N GLN A 45 24.49 -6.66 -36.05
CA GLN A 45 23.85 -7.95 -35.80
C GLN A 45 22.53 -7.74 -35.04
N THR A 46 21.45 -8.29 -35.60
CA THR A 46 20.06 -8.12 -35.14
C THR A 46 19.65 -9.07 -34.01
N ILE A 47 20.59 -9.73 -33.32
CA ILE A 47 20.28 -10.83 -32.38
C ILE A 47 20.58 -10.49 -30.91
N SER A 48 21.53 -9.60 -30.58
CA SER A 48 21.87 -9.26 -29.19
C SER A 48 21.41 -7.83 -28.82
N LYS A 49 20.52 -7.67 -27.84
CA LYS A 49 20.17 -6.37 -27.19
C LYS A 49 21.33 -5.82 -26.32
N LEU A 50 22.55 -5.85 -26.84
CA LEU A 50 23.75 -5.28 -26.20
C LEU A 50 24.34 -4.17 -27.10
N PRO A 51 24.94 -3.13 -26.52
CA PRO A 51 25.13 -2.90 -25.07
C PRO A 51 23.84 -2.47 -24.36
N PHE A 52 23.85 -2.58 -23.03
CA PHE A 52 22.86 -1.89 -22.20
C PHE A 52 23.08 -0.38 -22.30
N ASN A 53 22.01 0.40 -22.25
CA ASN A 53 22.11 1.86 -22.34
C ASN A 53 22.80 2.47 -21.10
N LYS A 54 22.66 1.83 -19.93
CA LYS A 54 23.36 2.22 -18.69
C LYS A 54 23.80 0.99 -17.92
N THR A 55 25.06 1.00 -17.46
CA THR A 55 25.62 -0.04 -16.60
C THR A 55 26.07 0.57 -15.27
N CYS A 56 25.82 -0.10 -14.15
CA CYS A 56 26.30 0.30 -12.83
C CYS A 56 27.04 -0.84 -12.13
N TYR A 57 28.16 -0.48 -11.50
CA TYR A 57 28.86 -1.28 -10.52
C TYR A 57 28.64 -0.67 -9.13
N LEU A 58 28.09 -1.46 -8.22
CA LEU A 58 27.83 -1.06 -6.85
C LEU A 58 28.61 -1.95 -5.89
N LYS A 59 29.43 -1.33 -5.03
CA LYS A 59 30.11 -1.96 -3.89
C LYS A 59 29.51 -1.42 -2.59
N PRO A 60 28.51 -2.10 -1.99
CA PRO A 60 27.88 -1.60 -0.79
C PRO A 60 28.85 -1.50 0.39
N ILE A 61 29.67 -2.53 0.61
CA ILE A 61 30.57 -2.62 1.76
C ILE A 61 31.99 -2.88 1.26
N GLN A 62 32.94 -2.03 1.65
CA GLN A 62 34.36 -2.10 1.33
C GLN A 62 35.19 -2.02 2.62
N THR A 63 36.26 -2.82 2.70
CA THR A 63 37.27 -2.74 3.77
C THR A 63 38.66 -2.55 3.15
N GLY A 64 39.65 -2.08 3.93
CA GLY A 64 40.98 -1.74 3.40
C GLY A 64 41.06 -0.40 2.65
N TYR A 65 40.06 0.47 2.76
CA TYR A 65 39.97 1.73 1.98
C TYR A 65 40.80 2.86 2.61
N PRO A 66 41.47 3.75 1.83
CA PRO A 66 41.51 3.84 0.38
C PRO A 66 42.60 3.00 -0.30
N LYS A 67 43.42 2.27 0.47
CA LYS A 67 44.54 1.46 -0.07
C LYS A 67 44.04 0.38 -1.04
N SER A 68 42.91 -0.23 -0.73
CA SER A 68 42.13 -1.12 -1.58
C SER A 68 40.78 -0.49 -1.89
N SER A 69 40.40 -0.49 -3.17
CA SER A 69 39.10 -0.01 -3.62
C SER A 69 38.68 -0.78 -4.86
N ASP A 70 37.68 -1.66 -4.70
CA ASP A 70 37.17 -2.45 -5.81
C ASP A 70 36.54 -1.55 -6.90
N SER A 71 35.87 -0.46 -6.51
CA SER A 71 35.33 0.53 -7.47
C SER A 71 36.43 1.20 -8.29
N LYS A 72 37.57 1.56 -7.67
CA LYS A 72 38.72 2.15 -8.38
C LYS A 72 39.43 1.12 -9.26
N PHE A 73 39.47 -0.14 -8.82
CA PHE A 73 39.96 -1.23 -9.65
C PHE A 73 39.11 -1.39 -10.92
N VAL A 74 37.78 -1.40 -10.79
CA VAL A 74 36.87 -1.45 -11.96
C VAL A 74 37.05 -0.21 -12.83
N GLU A 75 37.10 1.00 -12.25
CA GLU A 75 37.32 2.28 -12.95
C GLU A 75 38.50 2.24 -13.93
N ASN A 76 39.65 1.78 -13.42
CA ASN A 76 40.89 1.71 -14.19
C ASN A 76 40.78 0.76 -15.41
N LEU A 77 39.85 -0.19 -15.35
CA LEU A 77 39.61 -1.17 -16.39
C LEU A 77 38.49 -0.78 -17.35
N ILE A 78 37.74 0.30 -17.13
CA ILE A 78 36.72 0.78 -18.07
C ILE A 78 37.38 1.62 -19.17
N ASP A 79 36.97 1.43 -20.42
CA ASP A 79 37.47 2.25 -21.55
C ASP A 79 36.66 3.55 -21.66
N ALA A 80 37.25 4.61 -22.22
CA ALA A 80 36.63 5.94 -22.23
C ALA A 80 35.29 6.02 -23.01
N ASP A 81 35.02 5.06 -23.90
CA ASP A 81 33.78 4.93 -24.65
C ASP A 81 32.68 4.13 -23.94
N MET A 82 32.98 3.55 -22.77
CA MET A 82 32.04 2.78 -21.96
C MET A 82 31.40 3.64 -20.86
N GLN A 83 30.07 3.58 -20.76
CA GLN A 83 29.34 4.30 -19.69
C GLN A 83 29.03 3.37 -18.52
N VAL A 84 29.90 3.38 -17.50
CA VAL A 84 29.72 2.60 -16.26
C VAL A 84 29.70 3.53 -15.04
N LYS A 85 28.59 3.52 -14.30
CA LYS A 85 28.47 4.25 -13.02
C LYS A 85 29.08 3.42 -11.89
N LEU A 86 30.01 3.98 -11.15
CA LEU A 86 30.73 3.30 -10.05
C LEU A 86 30.31 3.89 -8.71
N LYS A 87 30.03 3.04 -7.72
CA LYS A 87 29.70 3.51 -6.37
C LYS A 87 30.21 2.57 -5.28
N THR A 88 31.00 3.11 -4.36
CA THR A 88 31.23 2.53 -3.03
C THR A 88 30.34 3.24 -2.02
N MET A 89 29.59 2.51 -1.17
CA MET A 89 28.67 3.12 -0.21
C MET A 89 29.27 3.27 1.19
N PHE A 90 29.69 2.15 1.79
CA PHE A 90 30.27 2.10 3.13
C PHE A 90 31.68 1.56 3.02
N ALA A 91 32.66 2.33 3.49
CA ALA A 91 34.08 2.01 3.36
C ALA A 91 34.79 2.13 4.72
N TYR A 92 35.64 1.16 5.02
CA TYR A 92 36.39 1.07 6.28
C TYR A 92 37.88 0.90 6.00
N GLU A 93 38.73 1.47 6.86
CA GLU A 93 40.18 1.55 6.63
C GLU A 93 40.90 0.22 6.83
N GLU A 94 40.53 -0.54 7.86
CA GLU A 94 41.20 -1.79 8.20
C GLU A 94 40.94 -2.88 7.15
N PRO A 95 41.97 -3.57 6.62
CA PRO A 95 41.85 -4.60 5.59
C PRO A 95 41.43 -5.96 6.19
N VAL A 96 40.35 -5.96 6.98
CA VAL A 96 39.79 -7.14 7.63
C VAL A 96 38.32 -7.31 7.23
N SER A 97 37.65 -8.37 7.69
CA SER A 97 36.21 -8.56 7.45
C SER A 97 35.37 -7.41 8.04
N PRO A 98 34.21 -7.05 7.45
CA PRO A 98 33.44 -5.86 7.84
C PRO A 98 33.12 -5.74 9.35
N HIS A 99 32.74 -6.83 10.02
CA HIS A 99 32.44 -6.84 11.46
C HIS A 99 33.63 -6.48 12.37
N LEU A 100 34.87 -6.64 11.89
CA LEU A 100 36.09 -6.26 12.60
C LEU A 100 36.57 -4.87 12.19
N ALA A 101 36.31 -4.47 10.94
CA ALA A 101 36.75 -3.19 10.40
C ALA A 101 35.91 -2.02 10.92
N VAL A 102 34.66 -2.28 11.30
CA VAL A 102 33.81 -1.28 11.94
C VAL A 102 34.23 -1.08 13.40
N GLY A 103 34.46 0.17 13.81
CA GLY A 103 34.77 0.49 15.20
C GLY A 103 33.62 0.11 16.15
N ARG A 104 33.92 -0.38 17.36
CA ARG A 104 32.92 -0.88 18.33
C ARG A 104 31.78 0.12 18.65
N ASN A 105 32.05 1.43 18.55
CA ASN A 105 31.07 2.49 18.82
C ASN A 105 30.34 3.02 17.57
N GLN A 106 30.55 2.41 16.39
CA GLN A 106 30.07 2.91 15.10
C GLN A 106 29.35 1.85 14.25
N ILE A 107 28.85 0.77 14.85
CA ILE A 107 28.16 -0.30 14.12
C ILE A 107 26.80 0.23 13.61
N PRO A 108 26.62 0.40 12.28
CA PRO A 108 25.34 0.84 11.75
C PRO A 108 24.32 -0.29 11.87
N LYS A 109 23.03 0.07 12.01
CA LYS A 109 21.96 -0.93 11.98
C LYS A 109 21.81 -1.49 10.57
N ASP A 110 21.66 -2.80 10.45
CA ASP A 110 21.52 -3.48 9.15
C ASP A 110 20.42 -2.87 8.28
N ARG A 111 19.30 -2.54 8.91
CA ARG A 111 18.16 -1.91 8.24
C ARG A 111 18.54 -0.61 7.54
N ASP A 112 19.29 0.27 8.18
CA ASP A 112 19.62 1.60 7.64
C ASP A 112 20.58 1.48 6.44
N VAL A 113 21.50 0.53 6.52
CA VAL A 113 22.41 0.18 5.43
C VAL A 113 21.62 -0.40 4.24
N LEU A 114 20.72 -1.36 4.48
CA LEU A 114 19.88 -1.95 3.43
C LEU A 114 18.96 -0.92 2.78
N LEU A 115 18.37 -0.01 3.57
CA LEU A 115 17.56 1.09 3.05
C LEU A 115 18.39 2.01 2.15
N SER A 116 19.64 2.29 2.53
CA SER A 116 20.55 3.09 1.69
C SER A 116 20.84 2.40 0.36
N ILE A 117 21.18 1.12 0.39
CA ILE A 117 21.45 0.31 -0.81
C ILE A 117 20.23 0.28 -1.72
N LYS A 118 19.05 0.01 -1.14
CA LYS A 118 17.77 0.01 -1.84
C LYS A 118 17.48 1.36 -2.49
N SER A 119 17.66 2.47 -1.78
CA SER A 119 17.44 3.82 -2.31
C SER A 119 18.34 4.13 -3.49
N TYR A 120 19.60 3.69 -3.45
CA TYR A 120 20.53 3.86 -4.57
C TYR A 120 20.15 3.02 -5.80
N ILE A 121 19.74 1.76 -5.60
CA ILE A 121 19.23 0.91 -6.69
C ILE A 121 18.01 1.56 -7.35
N LEU A 122 17.09 2.09 -6.54
CA LEU A 122 15.90 2.83 -6.97
C LEU A 122 16.25 4.04 -7.82
N GLU A 123 17.19 4.85 -7.36
CA GLU A 123 17.69 6.04 -8.08
C GLU A 123 18.26 5.65 -9.44
N PHE A 124 19.14 4.64 -9.47
CA PHE A 124 19.74 4.18 -10.73
C PHE A 124 18.72 3.57 -11.70
N ALA A 125 17.74 2.81 -11.20
CA ALA A 125 16.68 2.27 -12.03
C ALA A 125 15.82 3.38 -12.65
N ARG A 126 15.50 4.44 -11.89
CA ARG A 126 14.81 5.63 -12.41
C ARG A 126 15.63 6.35 -13.47
N GLU A 127 16.95 6.46 -13.27
CA GLU A 127 17.86 7.02 -14.28
C GLU A 127 17.84 6.21 -15.59
N CYS A 128 17.63 4.89 -15.55
CA CYS A 128 17.51 4.07 -16.75
C CYS A 128 16.22 4.36 -17.53
N GLY A 129 15.12 4.67 -16.84
CA GLY A 129 13.82 4.95 -17.45
C GLY A 129 13.29 3.76 -18.25
N ASP A 130 12.84 4.00 -19.48
CA ASP A 130 12.35 2.98 -20.41
C ASP A 130 13.44 2.19 -21.14
N ASN A 131 14.71 2.46 -20.84
CA ASN A 131 15.85 1.84 -21.49
C ASN A 131 16.31 0.57 -20.78
N ASP A 132 16.93 -0.34 -21.53
CA ASP A 132 17.58 -1.52 -20.95
C ASP A 132 18.80 -1.07 -20.12
N GLY A 133 18.84 -1.48 -18.85
CA GLY A 133 19.90 -1.12 -17.90
C GLY A 133 20.34 -2.32 -17.06
N ALA A 134 21.62 -2.32 -16.64
CA ALA A 134 22.21 -3.39 -15.84
C ALA A 134 22.93 -2.86 -14.59
N LEU A 135 22.66 -3.46 -13.43
CA LEU A 135 23.38 -3.19 -12.18
C LEU A 135 24.02 -4.46 -11.62
N PHE A 136 25.31 -4.39 -11.32
CA PHE A 136 26.07 -5.44 -10.66
C PHE A 136 26.43 -5.01 -9.24
N LEU A 137 25.84 -5.66 -8.23
CA LEU A 137 26.09 -5.42 -6.82
C LEU A 137 27.12 -6.43 -6.30
N GLU A 138 28.31 -5.96 -5.93
CA GLU A 138 29.36 -6.83 -5.41
C GLU A 138 29.36 -6.91 -3.88
N THR A 139 29.25 -8.13 -3.33
CA THR A 139 29.34 -8.36 -1.88
C THR A 139 30.79 -8.28 -1.34
N ALA A 140 30.98 -8.39 -0.03
CA ALA A 140 32.29 -8.35 0.62
C ALA A 140 32.68 -9.75 1.13
N GLY A 141 33.83 -10.31 0.75
CA GLY A 141 34.21 -11.66 1.19
C GLY A 141 33.34 -12.78 0.62
N GLY A 142 33.04 -13.81 1.41
CA GLY A 142 32.28 -15.01 1.01
C GLY A 142 30.79 -14.97 1.39
N VAL A 143 30.02 -15.98 0.95
CA VAL A 143 28.55 -16.08 1.15
C VAL A 143 28.11 -15.81 2.59
N THR A 144 28.75 -16.45 3.56
CA THR A 144 28.41 -16.35 4.98
C THR A 144 29.39 -15.47 5.75
N SER A 145 30.13 -14.59 5.07
CA SER A 145 30.94 -13.60 5.77
C SER A 145 30.03 -12.58 6.47
N PRO A 146 30.31 -12.22 7.73
CA PRO A 146 29.50 -11.25 8.46
C PRO A 146 29.64 -9.82 7.89
N VAL A 147 28.53 -9.09 7.83
CA VAL A 147 28.53 -7.62 7.65
C VAL A 147 28.94 -6.92 8.94
N MET A 148 28.90 -5.58 8.96
CA MET A 148 29.30 -4.76 10.10
C MET A 148 28.64 -5.15 11.42
N SER A 149 27.35 -5.51 11.42
CA SER A 149 26.61 -5.91 12.62
C SER A 149 26.93 -7.31 13.14
N GLY A 150 27.68 -8.12 12.38
CA GLY A 150 27.85 -9.55 12.63
C GLY A 150 26.82 -10.43 11.91
N THR A 151 25.75 -9.88 11.33
CA THR A 151 24.79 -10.63 10.52
C THR A 151 25.48 -11.23 9.29
N LEU A 152 25.17 -12.48 8.95
CA LEU A 152 25.73 -13.12 7.75
C LEU A 152 25.24 -12.40 6.50
N GLN A 153 26.10 -12.17 5.51
CA GLN A 153 25.69 -11.45 4.29
C GLN A 153 24.54 -12.11 3.54
N SER A 154 24.49 -13.44 3.53
CA SER A 154 23.38 -14.20 2.96
C SER A 154 22.03 -13.88 3.62
N ASP A 155 22.01 -13.55 4.91
CA ASP A 155 20.80 -13.13 5.63
C ASP A 155 20.57 -11.61 5.51
N PHE A 156 21.63 -10.81 5.54
CA PHE A 156 21.58 -9.35 5.37
C PHE A 156 20.93 -8.94 4.05
N TYR A 157 21.35 -9.51 2.91
CA TYR A 157 20.80 -9.15 1.59
C TYR A 157 19.45 -9.80 1.27
N ARG A 158 18.93 -10.67 2.15
CA ARG A 158 17.72 -11.46 1.89
C ARG A 158 16.45 -10.61 1.65
N PRO A 159 16.26 -9.44 2.28
CA PRO A 159 15.13 -8.55 1.97
C PRO A 159 15.12 -8.07 0.51
N LEU A 160 16.29 -7.97 -0.16
CA LEU A 160 16.36 -7.56 -1.57
C LEU A 160 16.05 -8.73 -2.52
N ARG A 161 16.44 -9.95 -2.13
CA ARG A 161 16.31 -11.21 -2.88
C ARG A 161 16.67 -11.03 -4.37
N LEU A 162 17.82 -10.43 -4.65
CA LEU A 162 18.27 -10.22 -6.03
C LEU A 162 18.75 -11.55 -6.64
N PRO A 163 18.54 -11.77 -7.96
CA PRO A 163 19.18 -12.86 -8.69
C PRO A 163 20.69 -12.86 -8.45
N THR A 164 21.26 -14.03 -8.17
CA THR A 164 22.62 -14.14 -7.62
C THR A 164 23.58 -14.83 -8.59
N ILE A 165 24.67 -14.16 -8.91
CA ILE A 165 25.84 -14.77 -9.55
C ILE A 165 26.74 -15.30 -8.44
N LEU A 166 27.12 -16.58 -8.50
CA LEU A 166 28.06 -17.19 -7.56
C LEU A 166 29.42 -17.37 -8.22
N VAL A 167 30.45 -16.73 -7.68
CA VAL A 167 31.85 -16.97 -8.06
C VAL A 167 32.35 -18.20 -7.30
N GLY A 168 32.56 -19.30 -8.02
CA GLY A 168 33.07 -20.56 -7.51
C GLY A 168 34.59 -20.59 -7.40
N ASP A 169 35.11 -21.63 -6.75
CA ASP A 169 36.54 -21.80 -6.51
C ASP A 169 37.15 -22.85 -7.45
N SER A 170 38.16 -22.40 -8.21
CA SER A 170 38.87 -23.22 -9.19
C SER A 170 40.08 -23.97 -8.60
N ASN A 171 40.39 -23.75 -7.32
CA ASN A 171 41.51 -24.38 -6.60
C ASN A 171 41.10 -25.72 -5.97
N LEU A 172 42.09 -26.41 -5.37
CA LEU A 172 41.85 -27.65 -4.64
C LEU A 172 40.90 -27.40 -3.45
N GLY A 173 39.88 -28.26 -3.31
CA GLY A 173 38.79 -28.07 -2.35
C GLY A 173 37.66 -27.16 -2.85
N GLY A 174 37.85 -26.51 -4.01
CA GLY A 174 36.92 -25.51 -4.53
C GLY A 174 35.56 -26.06 -4.98
N ILE A 175 35.49 -27.33 -5.39
CA ILE A 175 34.21 -28.02 -5.67
C ILE A 175 33.31 -27.98 -4.43
N SER A 176 33.83 -28.43 -3.28
CA SER A 176 33.08 -28.48 -2.03
C SER A 176 32.68 -27.07 -1.58
N ALA A 177 33.62 -26.12 -1.60
CA ALA A 177 33.34 -24.75 -1.20
C ALA A 177 32.25 -24.11 -2.06
N THR A 178 32.25 -24.37 -3.37
CA THR A 178 31.25 -23.86 -4.31
C THR A 178 29.87 -24.46 -4.05
N ILE A 179 29.77 -25.79 -3.88
CA ILE A 179 28.48 -26.46 -3.63
C ILE A 179 27.91 -26.02 -2.27
N SER A 180 28.70 -26.00 -1.20
CA SER A 180 28.22 -25.57 0.12
C SER A 180 27.76 -24.10 0.14
N SER A 181 28.43 -23.25 -0.65
CA SER A 181 28.04 -21.85 -0.85
C SER A 181 26.72 -21.72 -1.62
N PHE A 182 26.55 -22.53 -2.68
CA PHE A 182 25.29 -22.63 -3.43
C PHE A 182 24.14 -23.08 -2.51
N GLU A 183 24.30 -24.17 -1.77
CA GLU A 183 23.27 -24.70 -0.86
C GLU A 183 22.89 -23.66 0.21
N SER A 184 23.88 -22.95 0.76
CA SER A 184 23.66 -21.90 1.75
C SER A 184 22.80 -20.74 1.23
N LEU A 185 22.97 -20.37 -0.04
CA LEU A 185 22.15 -19.35 -0.72
C LEU A 185 20.77 -19.93 -1.10
N TYR A 186 20.73 -21.13 -1.67
CA TYR A 186 19.52 -21.79 -2.13
C TYR A 186 18.53 -22.02 -0.98
N MET A 187 18.99 -22.49 0.18
CA MET A 187 18.16 -22.67 1.38
C MET A 187 17.60 -21.36 1.95
N ARG A 188 18.23 -20.22 1.65
CA ARG A 188 17.72 -18.89 2.00
C ARG A 188 16.76 -18.35 0.95
N GLY A 189 16.56 -19.06 -0.16
CA GLY A 189 15.63 -18.71 -1.22
C GLY A 189 16.21 -17.72 -2.24
N TYR A 190 17.52 -17.72 -2.48
CA TYR A 190 18.09 -17.02 -3.63
C TYR A 190 18.00 -17.88 -4.89
N ASP A 191 17.79 -17.22 -6.03
CA ASP A 191 17.93 -17.83 -7.35
C ASP A 191 19.37 -17.62 -7.85
N ILE A 192 20.04 -18.71 -8.24
CA ILE A 192 21.43 -18.68 -8.72
C ILE A 192 21.47 -19.11 -10.19
N PRO A 193 21.23 -18.19 -11.16
CA PRO A 193 21.22 -18.54 -12.58
C PRO A 193 22.57 -19.02 -13.12
N ILE A 194 23.68 -18.51 -12.57
CA ILE A 194 25.01 -18.81 -13.08
C ILE A 194 26.07 -18.89 -11.98
N ILE A 195 27.01 -19.81 -12.19
CA ILE A 195 28.21 -20.00 -11.39
C ILE A 195 29.42 -19.71 -12.28
N LEU A 196 30.27 -18.77 -11.85
CA LEU A 196 31.45 -18.33 -12.59
C LEU A 196 32.72 -18.90 -11.96
N LEU A 197 33.60 -19.47 -12.79
CA LEU A 197 34.92 -19.94 -12.35
C LEU A 197 36.02 -19.51 -13.31
N PHE A 198 37.23 -19.38 -12.80
CA PHE A 198 38.40 -19.38 -13.69
C PHE A 198 38.71 -20.80 -14.18
N GLU A 199 39.17 -20.92 -15.41
CA GLU A 199 39.63 -22.17 -15.99
C GLU A 199 40.90 -22.62 -15.26
N ASN A 200 40.88 -23.85 -14.76
CA ASN A 200 42.06 -24.51 -14.24
C ASN A 200 42.28 -25.78 -15.05
N ALA A 201 43.33 -25.79 -15.87
CA ALA A 201 43.61 -26.87 -16.81
C ALA A 201 43.99 -28.18 -16.10
N GLU A 202 44.50 -28.11 -14.88
CA GLU A 202 44.93 -29.27 -14.09
C GLU A 202 43.76 -29.86 -13.30
N LEU A 203 43.08 -29.02 -12.49
CA LEU A 203 42.05 -29.48 -11.56
C LEU A 203 40.69 -29.68 -12.22
N LYS A 204 40.39 -28.89 -13.26
CA LYS A 204 39.14 -28.99 -14.05
C LYS A 204 37.85 -29.02 -13.21
N ASN A 205 37.82 -28.34 -12.05
CA ASN A 205 36.65 -28.27 -11.17
C ASN A 205 35.36 -27.91 -11.91
N HIS A 206 35.46 -27.02 -12.90
CA HIS A 206 34.34 -26.57 -13.72
C HIS A 206 33.62 -27.74 -14.45
N ASN A 207 34.34 -28.75 -14.93
CA ASN A 207 33.72 -29.90 -15.60
C ASN A 207 32.84 -30.70 -14.65
N PHE A 208 33.31 -30.93 -13.42
CA PHE A 208 32.53 -31.62 -12.40
C PHE A 208 31.31 -30.79 -11.99
N LEU A 209 31.51 -29.51 -11.73
CA LEU A 209 30.44 -28.61 -11.32
C LEU A 209 29.37 -28.48 -12.41
N GLU A 210 29.76 -28.42 -13.69
CA GLU A 210 28.83 -28.37 -14.82
C GLU A 210 27.93 -29.62 -14.86
N ASP A 211 28.51 -30.83 -14.78
CA ASP A 211 27.73 -32.07 -14.74
C ASP A 211 26.84 -32.16 -13.49
N PHE A 212 27.37 -31.74 -12.32
CA PHE A 212 26.62 -31.70 -11.07
C PHE A 212 25.39 -30.79 -11.17
N PHE A 213 25.57 -29.55 -11.61
CA PHE A 213 24.48 -28.58 -11.69
C PHE A 213 23.51 -28.88 -12.84
N MET A 214 23.98 -29.50 -13.94
CA MET A 214 23.10 -30.04 -14.96
C MET A 214 22.19 -31.14 -14.41
N LYS A 215 22.73 -32.09 -13.64
CA LYS A 215 21.93 -33.15 -12.98
C LYS A 215 20.97 -32.57 -11.94
N PHE A 216 21.45 -31.64 -11.12
CA PHE A 216 20.62 -30.91 -10.16
C PHE A 216 19.43 -30.24 -10.85
N SER A 217 19.67 -29.45 -11.90
CA SER A 217 18.60 -28.75 -12.61
C SER A 217 17.61 -29.69 -13.30
N ARG A 218 18.07 -30.82 -13.87
CA ARG A 218 17.17 -31.83 -14.44
C ARG A 218 16.23 -32.43 -13.40
N ASN A 219 16.75 -32.78 -12.23
CA ASN A 219 15.98 -33.41 -11.15
C ASN A 219 15.00 -32.45 -10.48
N VAL A 220 15.39 -31.19 -10.30
CA VAL A 220 14.58 -30.19 -9.59
C VAL A 220 13.54 -29.56 -10.50
N TYR A 221 13.89 -29.28 -11.76
CA TYR A 221 13.03 -28.55 -12.69
C TYR A 221 12.36 -29.43 -13.75
N ASN A 222 12.45 -30.76 -13.67
CA ASN A 222 11.81 -31.72 -14.59
C ASN A 222 12.00 -31.37 -16.08
N ASN A 223 13.25 -31.14 -16.50
CA ASN A 223 13.63 -30.72 -17.86
C ASN A 223 13.01 -29.40 -18.35
N ASN A 224 12.43 -28.58 -17.46
CA ASN A 224 12.07 -27.23 -17.80
C ASN A 224 13.36 -26.42 -18.02
N LYS A 225 13.77 -26.30 -19.29
CA LYS A 225 15.03 -25.68 -19.74
C LYS A 225 15.20 -24.23 -19.28
N ASN A 226 14.17 -23.64 -18.67
CA ASN A 226 14.13 -22.23 -18.32
C ASN A 226 14.80 -21.89 -16.98
N ASN A 227 15.09 -22.88 -16.11
CA ASN A 227 15.63 -22.65 -14.76
C ASN A 227 16.98 -23.36 -14.49
N ASN A 228 17.76 -23.66 -15.53
CA ASN A 228 19.03 -24.38 -15.35
C ASN A 228 20.08 -23.48 -14.68
N VAL A 229 20.80 -24.04 -13.70
CA VAL A 229 22.00 -23.41 -13.12
C VAL A 229 23.15 -23.63 -14.09
N ILE A 230 23.67 -22.55 -14.65
CA ILE A 230 24.72 -22.60 -15.66
C ILE A 230 26.09 -22.50 -14.99
N VAL A 231 27.04 -23.34 -15.37
CA VAL A 231 28.45 -23.15 -15.03
C VAL A 231 29.14 -22.51 -16.22
N ALA A 232 29.82 -21.38 -16.02
CA ALA A 232 30.56 -20.69 -17.06
C ALA A 232 31.98 -20.38 -16.59
N THR A 233 32.92 -20.46 -17.54
CA THR A 233 34.34 -20.30 -17.27
C THR A 233 34.98 -19.21 -18.10
N VAL A 234 36.00 -18.57 -17.51
CA VAL A 234 36.87 -17.60 -18.18
C VAL A 234 38.33 -18.01 -17.89
N PRO A 235 39.29 -17.85 -18.82
CA PRO A 235 40.69 -18.13 -18.53
C PRO A 235 41.17 -17.35 -17.30
N PRO A 236 42.14 -17.84 -16.52
CA PRO A 236 42.63 -17.09 -15.37
C PRO A 236 43.31 -15.79 -15.83
N PRO A 237 43.27 -14.72 -15.01
CA PRO A 237 43.98 -13.49 -15.32
C PRO A 237 45.50 -13.74 -15.36
N PRO A 238 46.24 -12.89 -16.07
CA PRO A 238 47.70 -12.93 -16.03
C PRO A 238 48.24 -12.70 -14.60
N PRO A 239 49.45 -13.19 -14.28
CA PRO A 239 50.12 -12.89 -13.02
C PRO A 239 50.35 -11.39 -12.84
N LEU A 240 50.29 -10.91 -11.60
CA LEU A 240 50.52 -9.51 -11.24
C LEU A 240 51.87 -9.01 -11.75
N SER A 241 51.87 -7.85 -12.41
CA SER A 241 53.09 -7.18 -12.84
C SER A 241 53.76 -6.40 -11.70
N SER A 242 55.07 -6.19 -11.78
CA SER A 242 55.82 -5.36 -10.82
C SER A 242 55.55 -3.86 -10.95
N SER A 243 54.93 -3.43 -12.05
CA SER A 243 54.55 -2.04 -12.32
C SER A 243 53.04 -1.93 -12.49
N PHE A 244 52.43 -0.98 -11.79
CA PHE A 244 50.99 -0.73 -11.83
C PHE A 244 50.47 -0.44 -13.25
N ASP A 245 51.17 0.38 -14.03
CA ASP A 245 50.75 0.72 -15.39
C ASP A 245 50.81 -0.49 -16.33
N ARG A 246 51.84 -1.33 -16.17
CA ARG A 246 51.96 -2.58 -16.94
C ARG A 246 50.87 -3.58 -16.55
N ASP A 247 50.57 -3.69 -15.25
CA ASP A 247 49.52 -4.56 -14.74
C ASP A 247 48.14 -4.16 -15.31
N GLN A 248 47.83 -2.86 -15.30
CA GLN A 248 46.60 -2.33 -15.89
C GLN A 248 46.49 -2.63 -17.39
N LEU A 249 47.56 -2.37 -18.16
CA LEU A 249 47.58 -2.66 -19.60
C LEU A 249 47.37 -4.14 -19.87
N GLN A 250 48.05 -5.01 -19.11
CA GLN A 250 47.95 -6.45 -19.24
C GLN A 250 46.54 -6.95 -18.91
N LEU A 251 45.89 -6.39 -17.89
CA LEU A 251 44.50 -6.70 -17.56
C LEU A 251 43.52 -6.20 -18.63
N LYS A 252 43.71 -4.99 -19.19
CA LYS A 252 42.89 -4.48 -20.30
C LYS A 252 42.98 -5.39 -21.53
N GLU A 253 44.19 -5.82 -21.90
CA GLU A 253 44.40 -6.79 -22.98
C GLU A 253 43.72 -8.12 -22.69
N TYR A 254 43.82 -8.61 -21.46
CA TYR A 254 43.13 -9.82 -21.01
C TYR A 254 41.60 -9.70 -21.17
N PHE A 255 40.98 -8.60 -20.73
CA PHE A 255 39.53 -8.40 -20.91
C PHE A 255 39.13 -8.23 -22.37
N ASN A 256 39.96 -7.59 -23.20
CA ASN A 256 39.71 -7.48 -24.64
C ASN A 256 39.76 -8.85 -25.33
N LYS A 257 40.77 -9.67 -25.01
CA LYS A 257 40.90 -11.04 -25.55
C LYS A 257 39.74 -11.94 -25.14
N ASN A 258 39.20 -11.76 -23.94
CA ASN A 258 38.13 -12.59 -23.39
C ASN A 258 36.73 -11.95 -23.47
N HIS A 259 36.58 -10.86 -24.23
CA HIS A 259 35.32 -10.10 -24.29
C HIS A 259 34.13 -10.96 -24.71
N SER A 260 34.29 -11.82 -25.73
CA SER A 260 33.24 -12.73 -26.22
C SER A 260 32.75 -13.72 -25.15
N LYS A 261 33.61 -14.18 -24.24
CA LYS A 261 33.21 -15.06 -23.12
C LYS A 261 32.29 -14.32 -22.14
N PHE A 262 32.63 -13.08 -21.80
CA PHE A 262 31.77 -12.25 -20.93
C PHE A 262 30.46 -11.85 -21.62
N VAL A 263 30.47 -11.56 -22.92
CA VAL A 263 29.23 -11.34 -23.70
C VAL A 263 28.32 -12.57 -23.64
N SER A 264 28.87 -13.77 -23.87
CA SER A 264 28.09 -15.01 -23.77
C SER A 264 27.50 -15.23 -22.36
N ILE A 265 28.22 -14.85 -21.31
CA ILE A 265 27.70 -14.88 -19.93
C ILE A 265 26.51 -13.94 -19.77
N ILE A 266 26.61 -12.70 -20.26
CA ILE A 266 25.51 -11.72 -20.20
C ILE A 266 24.30 -12.19 -21.00
N GLU A 267 24.48 -12.79 -22.18
CA GLU A 267 23.38 -13.35 -22.97
C GLU A 267 22.62 -14.44 -22.22
N LYS A 268 23.33 -15.33 -21.51
CA LYS A 268 22.71 -16.38 -20.68
C LYS A 268 21.92 -15.79 -19.50
N LEU A 269 22.45 -14.73 -18.88
CA LEU A 269 21.75 -14.00 -17.82
C LEU A 269 20.49 -13.31 -18.36
N ASN A 270 20.58 -12.67 -19.54
CA ASN A 270 19.45 -12.04 -20.22
C ASN A 270 18.32 -13.05 -20.53
N ASP A 271 18.69 -14.21 -21.07
CA ASP A 271 17.74 -15.30 -21.37
C ASP A 271 17.03 -15.79 -20.11
N TRP A 272 17.77 -16.06 -19.03
CA TRP A 272 17.18 -16.45 -17.74
C TRP A 272 16.23 -15.38 -17.19
N HIS A 273 16.64 -14.11 -17.22
CA HIS A 273 15.83 -12.99 -16.75
C HIS A 273 14.52 -12.87 -17.52
N HIS A 274 14.57 -12.92 -18.85
CA HIS A 274 13.36 -12.86 -19.67
C HIS A 274 12.43 -14.04 -19.41
N LYS A 275 12.95 -15.26 -19.31
CA LYS A 275 12.17 -16.46 -19.00
C LYS A 275 11.49 -16.40 -17.63
N ARG A 276 12.15 -15.83 -16.63
CA ARG A 276 11.53 -15.57 -15.31
C ARG A 276 10.30 -14.68 -15.46
N PHE A 277 10.41 -13.58 -16.20
CA PHE A 277 9.28 -12.68 -16.41
C PHE A 277 8.19 -13.29 -17.30
N ASP A 278 8.56 -14.07 -18.32
CA ASP A 278 7.58 -14.81 -19.14
C ASP A 278 6.74 -15.75 -18.24
N ARG A 279 7.40 -16.45 -17.30
CA ARG A 279 6.67 -17.28 -16.33
C ARG A 279 5.74 -16.46 -15.45
N LEU A 280 6.20 -15.32 -14.92
CA LEU A 280 5.39 -14.44 -14.08
C LEU A 280 4.16 -13.88 -14.83
N ASP A 281 4.32 -13.55 -16.12
CA ASP A 281 3.25 -13.06 -17.00
C ASP A 281 2.15 -14.10 -17.26
N GLU A 282 2.51 -15.39 -17.28
CA GLU A 282 1.57 -16.50 -17.53
C GLU A 282 0.89 -17.02 -16.26
N MET A 283 1.49 -16.80 -15.08
CA MET A 283 1.04 -17.41 -13.82
C MET A 283 -0.41 -17.09 -13.48
N GLY A 284 -0.86 -15.84 -13.66
CA GLY A 284 -2.24 -15.44 -13.36
C GLY A 284 -3.26 -16.22 -14.20
N GLU A 285 -3.10 -16.19 -15.52
CA GLU A 285 -3.98 -16.85 -16.48
C GLU A 285 -3.99 -18.39 -16.31
N LEU A 286 -2.82 -19.00 -16.13
CA LEU A 286 -2.74 -20.44 -15.88
C LEU A 286 -3.45 -20.84 -14.59
N THR A 287 -3.37 -20.00 -13.55
CA THR A 287 -4.00 -20.30 -12.26
C THR A 287 -5.52 -20.34 -12.38
N GLU A 288 -6.13 -19.41 -13.10
CA GLU A 288 -7.57 -19.41 -13.37
C GLU A 288 -8.05 -20.66 -14.13
N GLN A 289 -7.16 -21.28 -14.91
CA GLN A 289 -7.49 -22.49 -15.69
C GLN A 289 -7.36 -23.79 -14.88
N VAL A 290 -6.41 -23.86 -13.94
CA VAL A 290 -6.02 -25.15 -13.33
C VAL A 290 -6.24 -25.24 -11.82
N VAL A 291 -6.44 -24.12 -11.12
CA VAL A 291 -6.51 -24.08 -9.65
C VAL A 291 -7.93 -23.90 -9.14
N TRP A 292 -8.31 -24.74 -8.16
CA TRP A 292 -9.53 -24.55 -7.39
C TRP A 292 -9.21 -23.96 -6.00
N TRP A 293 -9.40 -22.65 -5.84
CA TRP A 293 -9.19 -22.00 -4.54
C TRP A 293 -10.29 -22.30 -3.51
N PRO A 294 -9.93 -22.51 -2.23
CA PRO A 294 -10.88 -22.60 -1.13
C PRO A 294 -11.51 -21.23 -0.82
N PHE A 295 -12.76 -21.23 -0.32
CA PHE A 295 -13.51 -20.02 0.07
C PHE A 295 -13.52 -18.88 -0.97
N THR A 296 -13.46 -19.21 -2.27
CA THR A 296 -13.39 -18.23 -3.35
C THR A 296 -14.47 -18.51 -4.38
N GLN A 297 -15.30 -17.52 -4.70
CA GLN A 297 -16.23 -17.59 -5.83
C GLN A 297 -15.47 -17.28 -7.12
N HIS A 298 -15.08 -18.30 -7.89
CA HIS A 298 -14.24 -18.13 -9.08
C HIS A 298 -14.84 -17.22 -10.14
N LYS A 299 -16.17 -17.11 -10.24
CA LYS A 299 -16.84 -16.16 -11.16
C LYS A 299 -16.64 -14.69 -10.81
N LYS A 300 -16.22 -14.38 -9.57
CA LYS A 300 -15.97 -13.02 -9.08
C LYS A 300 -14.48 -12.68 -9.03
N VAL A 301 -13.60 -13.56 -9.50
CA VAL A 301 -12.15 -13.30 -9.51
C VAL A 301 -11.84 -12.42 -10.72
N ASP A 302 -11.45 -11.17 -10.45
CA ASP A 302 -11.11 -10.19 -11.50
C ASP A 302 -9.62 -10.20 -11.90
N ASN A 303 -8.74 -10.48 -10.92
CA ASN A 303 -7.29 -10.49 -11.10
C ASN A 303 -6.63 -11.40 -10.06
N VAL A 304 -5.58 -12.11 -10.48
CA VAL A 304 -4.80 -13.01 -9.63
C VAL A 304 -3.55 -12.29 -9.14
N ASN A 305 -3.39 -12.21 -7.82
CA ASN A 305 -2.15 -11.72 -7.23
C ASN A 305 -1.03 -12.76 -7.42
N VAL A 306 -0.10 -12.48 -8.33
CA VAL A 306 1.07 -13.34 -8.57
C VAL A 306 2.14 -13.03 -7.52
N ILE A 307 2.32 -13.90 -6.52
CA ILE A 307 3.34 -13.71 -5.47
C ILE A 307 4.65 -14.35 -5.92
N ASP A 308 5.71 -13.55 -6.12
CA ASP A 308 7.05 -14.01 -6.49
C ASP A 308 7.84 -14.51 -5.25
N SER A 309 7.75 -13.79 -4.13
CA SER A 309 8.43 -14.14 -2.89
C SER A 309 7.81 -13.44 -1.69
N ALA A 310 8.30 -13.74 -0.48
CA ALA A 310 7.95 -13.03 0.74
C ALA A 310 9.13 -13.03 1.73
N PHE A 311 9.20 -11.99 2.57
CA PHE A 311 10.17 -11.85 3.65
C PHE A 311 9.68 -10.89 4.73
N GLY A 312 9.83 -11.27 6.01
CA GLY A 312 9.32 -10.46 7.12
C GLY A 312 7.79 -10.32 7.02
N ASP A 313 7.26 -9.10 7.13
CA ASP A 313 5.80 -8.87 6.99
C ASP A 313 5.33 -8.67 5.56
N PHE A 314 6.21 -8.77 4.56
CA PHE A 314 5.93 -8.33 3.20
C PHE A 314 5.98 -9.48 2.20
N MET A 315 5.01 -9.47 1.29
CA MET A 315 5.00 -10.25 0.05
C MET A 315 5.48 -9.38 -1.10
N MET A 316 6.14 -10.01 -2.07
CA MET A 316 6.48 -9.42 -3.36
C MET A 316 5.49 -9.91 -4.40
N VAL A 317 4.66 -9.01 -4.88
CA VAL A 317 3.60 -9.28 -5.86
C VAL A 317 4.00 -8.74 -7.22
N TYR A 318 3.91 -9.57 -8.24
CA TYR A 318 4.08 -9.20 -9.62
C TYR A 318 2.75 -8.76 -10.24
N GLU A 319 2.75 -7.59 -10.87
CA GLU A 319 1.63 -7.09 -11.65
C GLU A 319 2.03 -7.07 -13.13
N LYS A 320 1.28 -7.83 -13.94
CA LYS A 320 1.46 -7.90 -15.39
C LYS A 320 1.22 -6.53 -16.02
N GLY A 321 2.11 -6.11 -16.90
CA GLY A 321 1.92 -4.89 -17.67
C GLY A 321 0.80 -5.10 -18.70
N GLY A 322 -0.26 -4.30 -18.63
CA GLY A 322 -1.48 -4.55 -19.40
C GLY A 322 -1.29 -4.64 -20.92
N GLU A 323 -1.88 -5.65 -21.54
CA GLU A 323 -2.39 -5.57 -22.91
C GLU A 323 -3.71 -4.79 -22.84
N GLY A 324 -3.89 -3.75 -23.66
CA GLY A 324 -5.16 -3.03 -23.67
C GLY A 324 -6.31 -3.99 -23.96
N LYS A 325 -7.27 -4.12 -23.03
CA LYS A 325 -8.57 -4.70 -23.34
C LYS A 325 -9.14 -3.92 -24.51
N THR A 326 -9.13 -4.53 -25.69
CA THR A 326 -9.91 -4.04 -26.81
C THR A 326 -11.34 -4.47 -26.54
N ASP A 327 -12.22 -3.51 -26.24
CA ASP A 327 -13.65 -3.77 -26.18
C ASP A 327 -14.10 -4.47 -27.46
N GLY A 328 -14.86 -5.57 -27.30
CA GLY A 328 -15.23 -6.55 -28.33
C GLY A 328 -16.17 -6.05 -29.43
N THR A 329 -15.86 -4.93 -30.08
CA THR A 329 -16.61 -4.43 -31.25
C THR A 329 -15.81 -4.45 -32.55
N ASN A 330 -14.58 -4.99 -32.56
CA ASN A 330 -13.70 -4.97 -33.74
C ASN A 330 -13.12 -6.33 -34.16
N GLU A 331 -13.82 -7.44 -33.90
CA GLU A 331 -13.41 -8.78 -34.38
C GLU A 331 -13.44 -8.95 -35.91
N MET A 332 -13.86 -7.95 -36.69
CA MET A 332 -13.95 -8.08 -38.15
C MET A 332 -12.95 -7.25 -38.96
N ARG A 333 -11.99 -6.55 -38.32
CA ARG A 333 -10.97 -5.76 -39.05
C ARG A 333 -9.51 -6.15 -38.85
N MET A 334 -9.20 -7.15 -38.01
CA MET A 334 -7.82 -7.64 -37.82
C MET A 334 -7.58 -9.03 -38.43
N LYS A 335 -7.70 -9.13 -39.77
CA LYS A 335 -7.13 -10.26 -40.53
C LYS A 335 -6.15 -9.85 -41.62
N ILE A 336 -5.76 -8.57 -41.68
CA ILE A 336 -4.79 -8.07 -42.64
C ILE A 336 -3.79 -7.22 -41.84
N ASN A 337 -2.50 -7.54 -41.92
CA ASN A 337 -1.35 -6.97 -41.18
C ASN A 337 -0.92 -7.69 -39.90
N LYS A 338 -0.79 -9.02 -39.95
CA LYS A 338 0.22 -9.74 -39.15
C LYS A 338 1.49 -9.84 -39.99
N GLU A 339 2.30 -8.79 -39.98
CA GLU A 339 3.74 -8.83 -40.29
C GLU A 339 4.26 -7.39 -40.15
N ASN A 340 5.21 -7.20 -39.23
CA ASN A 340 5.92 -5.95 -38.94
C ASN A 340 5.09 -4.83 -38.29
N ILE A 341 5.12 -4.77 -36.94
CA ILE A 341 5.34 -3.60 -36.07
C ILE A 341 5.23 -4.10 -34.62
N GLY A 342 6.29 -3.88 -33.82
CA GLY A 342 6.36 -4.27 -32.42
C GLY A 342 5.29 -3.56 -31.57
N GLN A 343 4.53 -4.32 -30.80
CA GLN A 343 3.59 -3.80 -29.82
C GLN A 343 4.36 -3.34 -28.57
N ASP A 344 4.26 -2.06 -28.24
CA ASP A 344 4.66 -1.51 -26.93
C ASP A 344 3.76 -2.10 -25.83
N ARG A 345 4.19 -3.23 -25.26
CA ARG A 345 3.60 -3.80 -24.04
C ARG A 345 4.03 -2.94 -22.84
N LYS A 346 3.07 -2.54 -21.98
CA LYS A 346 3.40 -1.94 -20.68
C LYS A 346 4.32 -2.90 -19.90
N ILE A 347 5.29 -2.36 -19.16
CA ILE A 347 6.28 -3.14 -18.42
C ILE A 347 5.63 -3.70 -17.15
N GLY A 348 5.74 -5.01 -16.89
CA GLY A 348 5.30 -5.60 -15.62
C GLY A 348 6.16 -5.15 -14.45
N VAL A 349 5.53 -4.93 -13.29
CA VAL A 349 6.14 -4.28 -12.12
C VAL A 349 6.01 -5.16 -10.88
N MET A 350 7.06 -5.20 -10.07
CA MET A 350 7.07 -5.84 -8.76
C MET A 350 6.69 -4.83 -7.67
N LYS A 351 5.82 -5.25 -6.77
CA LYS A 351 5.22 -4.43 -5.71
C LYS A 351 5.35 -5.13 -4.35
N GLU A 352 5.70 -4.36 -3.32
CA GLU A 352 5.60 -4.82 -1.94
C GLU A 352 4.15 -4.80 -1.48
N MET A 353 3.74 -5.84 -0.80
CA MET A 353 2.45 -5.86 -0.14
C MET A 353 2.62 -6.34 1.29
N PHE A 354 2.22 -5.50 2.26
CA PHE A 354 2.15 -5.91 3.66
C PHE A 354 1.09 -7.00 3.81
N ASP A 355 1.45 -8.13 4.42
CA ASP A 355 0.53 -9.23 4.68
C ASP A 355 -0.28 -9.00 5.96
N GLY A 356 -1.25 -8.09 5.89
CA GLY A 356 -2.19 -7.84 6.98
C GLY A 356 -3.14 -8.99 7.27
N SER A 357 -3.26 -9.97 6.36
CA SER A 357 -4.00 -11.22 6.63
C SER A 357 -3.19 -12.23 7.43
N ALA A 358 -1.88 -11.99 7.60
CA ALA A 358 -0.90 -12.95 8.11
C ALA A 358 -1.03 -14.33 7.44
N SER A 359 -1.29 -14.34 6.12
CA SER A 359 -1.55 -15.52 5.29
C SER A 359 -2.51 -16.51 5.95
N TRP A 360 -3.70 -16.02 6.28
CA TRP A 360 -4.72 -16.75 7.03
C TRP A 360 -4.31 -17.04 8.49
N TRP A 361 -3.78 -16.00 9.13
CA TRP A 361 -3.43 -15.96 10.56
C TRP A 361 -2.34 -16.96 10.98
N THR A 362 -1.61 -17.56 10.03
CA THR A 362 -0.50 -18.49 10.30
C THR A 362 0.81 -17.76 10.55
N GLN A 363 1.00 -16.58 9.93
CA GLN A 363 2.24 -15.83 10.05
C GLN A 363 2.34 -15.14 11.41
N GLY A 364 3.53 -15.25 12.01
CA GLY A 364 3.85 -14.64 13.31
C GLY A 364 5.32 -14.38 13.53
N LEU A 365 6.21 -15.06 12.81
CA LEU A 365 7.66 -14.81 12.86
C LEU A 365 8.19 -14.24 11.54
N GLY A 366 7.27 -13.69 10.73
CA GLY A 366 7.55 -13.20 9.38
C GLY A 366 7.81 -14.31 8.37
N HIS A 367 7.61 -13.97 7.10
CA HIS A 367 7.90 -14.81 5.96
C HIS A 367 9.40 -15.06 5.79
N GLY A 368 9.77 -16.24 5.29
CA GLY A 368 11.12 -16.52 4.80
C GLY A 368 12.23 -16.54 5.89
N SER A 369 11.89 -16.89 7.13
CA SER A 369 12.85 -17.00 8.24
C SER A 369 13.92 -18.07 7.96
N SER A 370 15.19 -17.64 7.80
CA SER A 370 16.30 -18.56 7.52
C SER A 370 16.53 -19.57 8.64
N LYS A 371 16.26 -19.18 9.89
CA LYS A 371 16.32 -20.05 11.08
C LYS A 371 15.33 -21.20 10.99
N LEU A 372 14.09 -20.94 10.59
CA LEU A 372 13.07 -21.98 10.43
C LEU A 372 13.34 -22.85 9.20
N SER A 373 13.79 -22.24 8.08
CA SER A 373 14.19 -22.99 6.88
C SER A 373 15.35 -23.96 7.14
N LEU A 374 16.37 -23.53 7.91
CA LEU A 374 17.48 -24.38 8.32
C LEU A 374 17.00 -25.54 9.21
N ALA A 375 16.10 -25.27 10.16
CA ALA A 375 15.51 -26.30 11.02
C ALA A 375 14.72 -27.34 10.21
N ALA A 376 13.90 -26.89 9.26
CA ALA A 376 13.16 -27.75 8.35
C ALA A 376 14.10 -28.59 7.47
N SER A 377 15.10 -27.98 6.86
CA SER A 377 16.07 -28.66 6.00
C SER A 377 16.86 -29.74 6.76
N HIS A 378 17.31 -29.43 7.97
CA HIS A 378 18.01 -30.39 8.81
C HIS A 378 17.11 -31.58 9.18
N ALA A 379 15.86 -31.31 9.58
CA ALA A 379 14.91 -32.38 9.90
C ALA A 379 14.55 -33.23 8.67
N ALA A 380 14.38 -32.61 7.51
CA ALA A 380 14.13 -33.31 6.25
C ALA A 380 15.29 -34.23 5.87
N GLY A 381 16.54 -33.74 5.94
CA GLY A 381 17.73 -34.54 5.65
C GLY A 381 17.98 -35.65 6.67
N ARG A 382 17.63 -35.44 7.94
CA ARG A 382 17.84 -36.44 9.01
C ARG A 382 16.76 -37.52 9.06
N TYR A 383 15.49 -37.16 8.82
CA TYR A 383 14.36 -38.06 9.06
C TYR A 383 13.44 -38.26 7.85
N GLY A 384 13.28 -37.25 6.98
CA GLY A 384 12.14 -37.21 6.07
C GLY A 384 10.83 -37.31 6.87
N HIS A 385 10.01 -38.31 6.53
CA HIS A 385 8.86 -38.74 7.34
C HIS A 385 9.06 -40.16 7.86
N VAL A 386 8.72 -40.39 9.13
CA VAL A 386 8.81 -41.70 9.80
C VAL A 386 7.53 -41.97 10.58
N ILE A 387 7.19 -43.25 10.75
CA ILE A 387 6.00 -43.66 11.49
C ILE A 387 6.07 -43.20 12.96
N PHE A 388 4.94 -42.70 13.49
CA PHE A 388 4.86 -42.18 14.85
C PHE A 388 4.18 -43.13 15.87
N PRO A 389 3.06 -43.81 15.58
CA PRO A 389 2.44 -44.72 16.55
C PRO A 389 3.42 -45.77 17.07
N GLU A 390 3.46 -45.94 18.40
CA GLU A 390 4.39 -46.85 19.10
C GLU A 390 5.89 -46.56 18.84
N SER A 391 6.20 -45.38 18.30
CA SER A 391 7.53 -44.90 17.96
C SER A 391 7.75 -43.48 18.50
N ILE A 392 8.99 -43.02 18.53
CA ILE A 392 9.31 -41.66 18.93
C ILE A 392 10.54 -41.16 18.18
N HIS A 393 10.59 -39.86 17.94
CA HIS A 393 11.76 -39.18 17.42
C HIS A 393 11.97 -37.87 18.17
N GLU A 394 13.24 -37.43 18.21
CA GLU A 394 13.66 -36.28 19.02
C GLU A 394 12.81 -35.03 18.80
N PRO A 395 12.46 -34.61 17.57
CA PRO A 395 11.65 -33.41 17.38
C PRO A 395 10.26 -33.48 18.03
N ALA A 396 9.57 -34.62 17.96
CA ALA A 396 8.24 -34.77 18.55
C ALA A 396 8.31 -34.86 20.08
N LEU A 397 9.28 -35.60 20.63
CA LEU A 397 9.46 -35.68 22.08
C LEU A 397 9.80 -34.31 22.68
N SER A 398 10.76 -33.62 22.08
CA SER A 398 11.17 -32.27 22.49
C SER A 398 9.99 -31.30 22.41
N LEU A 399 9.19 -31.34 21.33
CA LEU A 399 8.02 -30.48 21.19
C LEU A 399 6.96 -30.81 22.23
N SER A 400 6.68 -32.09 22.51
CA SER A 400 5.75 -32.47 23.56
C SER A 400 6.19 -31.93 24.92
N GLN A 401 7.48 -32.05 25.25
CA GLN A 401 8.02 -31.50 26.49
C GLN A 401 7.93 -29.98 26.54
N THR A 402 8.25 -29.29 25.44
CA THR A 402 8.13 -27.83 25.31
C THR A 402 6.70 -27.38 25.53
N LEU A 403 5.72 -28.00 24.86
CA LEU A 403 4.31 -27.65 24.98
C LEU A 403 3.80 -27.86 26.42
N LEU A 404 4.15 -28.96 27.06
CA LEU A 404 3.76 -29.24 28.45
C LEU A 404 4.43 -28.30 29.47
N ARG A 405 5.63 -27.79 29.17
CA ARG A 405 6.33 -26.80 30.03
C ARG A 405 5.91 -25.36 29.79
N THR A 406 5.17 -25.10 28.70
CA THR A 406 4.81 -23.74 28.26
C THR A 406 3.28 -23.59 28.22
N ALA A 407 2.62 -23.73 27.06
CA ALA A 407 1.17 -23.52 26.93
C ALA A 407 0.32 -24.50 27.77
N GLY A 408 0.85 -25.71 28.01
CA GLY A 408 0.26 -26.74 28.85
C GLY A 408 0.61 -26.64 30.34
N TYR A 409 1.40 -25.64 30.74
CA TYR A 409 2.00 -25.60 32.07
C TYR A 409 0.93 -25.65 33.17
N LYS A 410 1.17 -26.53 34.16
CA LYS A 410 0.31 -26.81 35.34
C LYS A 410 -1.03 -27.50 35.08
N TRP A 411 -1.47 -27.71 33.84
CA TRP A 411 -2.76 -28.37 33.58
C TRP A 411 -2.66 -29.57 32.63
N ALA A 412 -1.88 -29.48 31.55
CA ALA A 412 -1.75 -30.56 30.58
C ALA A 412 -0.67 -31.57 31.00
N SER A 413 -0.83 -32.82 30.56
CA SER A 413 0.16 -33.89 30.77
C SER A 413 0.39 -34.77 29.55
N ARG A 414 -0.46 -34.66 28.52
CA ARG A 414 -0.39 -35.42 27.27
C ARG A 414 -0.52 -34.51 26.07
N VAL A 415 0.11 -34.93 24.96
CA VAL A 415 0.07 -34.26 23.66
C VAL A 415 -0.31 -35.29 22.60
N PHE A 416 -1.35 -34.99 21.83
CA PHE A 416 -1.70 -35.70 20.61
C PHE A 416 -1.33 -34.84 19.40
N TYR A 417 -0.86 -35.46 18.32
CA TYR A 417 -0.46 -34.75 17.10
C TYR A 417 -1.44 -35.02 15.95
N SER A 418 -1.75 -33.96 15.20
CA SER A 418 -2.55 -34.04 13.97
C SER A 418 -2.03 -33.02 12.93
N ASP A 419 -2.71 -32.91 11.80
CA ASP A 419 -2.19 -32.18 10.64
C ASP A 419 -2.54 -30.68 10.67
N ASN A 420 -3.73 -30.33 11.16
CA ASN A 420 -4.24 -28.96 11.17
C ASN A 420 -5.24 -28.70 12.31
N GLY A 421 -5.71 -27.45 12.46
CA GLY A 421 -6.64 -27.05 13.52
C GLY A 421 -7.95 -27.85 13.56
N SER A 422 -8.58 -28.10 12.40
CA SER A 422 -9.83 -28.87 12.34
C SER A 422 -9.64 -30.31 12.85
N THR A 423 -8.56 -30.96 12.42
CA THR A 423 -8.26 -32.33 12.89
C THR A 423 -7.93 -32.37 14.38
N ALA A 424 -7.24 -31.35 14.91
CA ALA A 424 -6.98 -31.23 16.35
C ALA A 424 -8.29 -31.03 17.15
N MET A 425 -9.23 -30.26 16.61
CA MET A 425 -10.56 -30.06 17.19
C MET A 425 -11.40 -31.34 17.16
N GLU A 426 -11.35 -32.15 16.10
CA GLU A 426 -12.02 -33.46 16.11
C GLU A 426 -11.46 -34.38 17.19
N VAL A 427 -10.14 -34.39 17.36
CA VAL A 427 -9.47 -35.13 18.44
C VAL A 427 -9.96 -34.65 19.80
N ALA A 428 -10.02 -33.34 20.02
CA ALA A 428 -10.49 -32.74 21.26
C ALA A 428 -11.96 -33.07 21.57
N LEU A 429 -12.84 -32.98 20.58
CA LEU A 429 -14.25 -33.35 20.71
C LEU A 429 -14.40 -34.84 21.06
N LYS A 430 -13.66 -35.74 20.39
CA LYS A 430 -13.66 -37.17 20.73
C LYS A 430 -13.19 -37.41 22.17
N MET A 431 -12.14 -36.72 22.61
CA MET A 431 -11.62 -36.77 23.99
C MET A 431 -12.68 -36.36 25.02
N ALA A 432 -13.35 -35.23 24.79
CA ALA A 432 -14.35 -34.70 25.70
C ALA A 432 -15.62 -35.55 25.74
N LEU A 433 -16.19 -35.87 24.57
CA LEU A 433 -17.44 -36.62 24.44
C LEU A 433 -17.34 -38.01 25.07
N LYS A 434 -16.24 -38.74 24.85
CA LYS A 434 -16.03 -40.04 25.50
C LYS A 434 -15.96 -39.89 27.02
N SER A 435 -15.22 -38.88 27.50
CA SER A 435 -15.01 -38.65 28.94
C SER A 435 -16.30 -38.31 29.67
N SER A 436 -17.13 -37.42 29.12
CA SER A 436 -18.44 -37.08 29.67
C SER A 436 -19.42 -38.25 29.56
N THR A 437 -19.46 -38.96 28.43
CA THR A 437 -20.32 -40.14 28.25
C THR A 437 -20.02 -41.22 29.29
N LEU A 438 -18.75 -41.50 29.57
CA LEU A 438 -18.35 -42.45 30.61
C LEU A 438 -18.69 -41.96 32.02
N ARG A 439 -18.49 -40.67 32.31
CA ARG A 439 -18.78 -40.11 33.64
C ARG A 439 -20.26 -40.11 33.97
N TYR A 440 -21.10 -39.75 33.00
CA TYR A 440 -22.53 -39.53 33.21
C TYR A 440 -23.42 -40.64 32.64
N ASN A 441 -22.82 -41.69 32.07
CA ASN A 441 -23.49 -42.87 31.53
C ASN A 441 -24.53 -42.55 30.43
N PHE A 442 -24.14 -41.79 29.41
CA PHE A 442 -25.02 -41.37 28.30
C PHE A 442 -25.17 -42.40 27.17
N THR A 443 -24.83 -43.69 27.40
CA THR A 443 -24.73 -44.71 26.34
C THR A 443 -26.01 -44.91 25.53
N ASP A 444 -27.18 -44.73 26.15
CA ASP A 444 -28.50 -44.90 25.50
C ASP A 444 -29.10 -43.57 25.02
N GLN A 445 -28.39 -42.45 25.17
CA GLN A 445 -28.86 -41.08 24.89
C GLN A 445 -27.86 -40.28 24.05
N ILE A 446 -26.97 -40.96 23.30
CA ILE A 446 -25.89 -40.33 22.54
C ILE A 446 -26.41 -39.27 21.55
N GLU A 447 -27.59 -39.49 20.95
CA GLU A 447 -28.22 -38.56 20.01
C GLU A 447 -28.61 -37.21 20.66
N ASN A 448 -28.78 -37.19 21.99
CA ASN A 448 -29.14 -36.01 22.77
C ASN A 448 -27.93 -35.30 23.40
N VAL A 449 -26.71 -35.79 23.17
CA VAL A 449 -25.49 -35.13 23.66
C VAL A 449 -25.15 -33.93 22.79
N LYS A 450 -25.09 -32.75 23.41
CA LYS A 450 -24.85 -31.45 22.82
C LYS A 450 -23.52 -30.86 23.30
N ILE A 451 -22.94 -29.97 22.51
CA ILE A 451 -21.80 -29.12 22.87
C ILE A 451 -22.34 -27.79 23.42
N LEU A 452 -21.76 -27.29 24.50
CA LEU A 452 -21.93 -25.89 24.90
C LEU A 452 -20.88 -25.04 24.20
N GLY A 453 -21.28 -23.95 23.57
CA GLY A 453 -20.34 -23.01 22.95
C GLY A 453 -20.94 -21.64 22.74
N MET A 454 -20.42 -20.88 21.77
CA MET A 454 -20.84 -19.51 21.50
C MET A 454 -21.26 -19.33 20.05
N ASN A 455 -22.29 -18.52 19.81
CA ASN A 455 -22.70 -18.11 18.47
C ASN A 455 -21.59 -17.30 17.81
N GLY A 456 -21.29 -17.62 16.54
CA GLY A 456 -20.18 -17.04 15.78
C GLY A 456 -18.83 -17.75 15.97
N SER A 457 -18.76 -18.82 16.76
CA SER A 457 -17.52 -19.61 16.91
C SER A 457 -17.13 -20.33 15.64
N TYR A 458 -15.83 -20.52 15.47
CA TYR A 458 -15.26 -21.26 14.36
C TYR A 458 -14.15 -22.19 14.86
N HIS A 459 -14.30 -23.48 14.56
CA HIS A 459 -13.38 -24.51 15.03
C HIS A 459 -12.74 -25.31 13.88
N GLY A 460 -13.16 -25.06 12.63
CA GLY A 460 -12.64 -25.75 11.46
C GLY A 460 -13.71 -26.30 10.52
N ASP A 461 -13.25 -26.86 9.40
CA ASP A 461 -14.12 -27.17 8.26
C ASP A 461 -14.41 -28.68 8.09
N THR A 462 -13.88 -29.52 8.99
CA THR A 462 -14.25 -30.94 8.98
C THR A 462 -15.60 -31.13 9.66
N ILE A 463 -16.38 -32.10 9.18
CA ILE A 463 -17.82 -32.17 9.48
C ILE A 463 -18.13 -32.27 10.99
N GLY A 464 -17.34 -33.05 11.74
CA GLY A 464 -17.57 -33.20 13.18
C GLY A 464 -17.35 -31.91 13.97
N VAL A 465 -16.51 -31.02 13.45
CA VAL A 465 -16.18 -29.73 14.06
C VAL A 465 -17.18 -28.65 13.62
N MET A 466 -17.61 -28.68 12.36
CA MET A 466 -18.70 -27.84 11.88
C MET A 466 -19.98 -28.08 12.68
N ASP A 467 -20.35 -29.35 12.93
CA ASP A 467 -21.50 -29.74 13.77
C ASP A 467 -21.40 -29.18 15.21
N ALA A 468 -20.19 -28.93 15.70
CA ALA A 468 -19.91 -28.34 17.01
C ALA A 468 -19.85 -26.80 16.97
N CYS A 469 -20.27 -26.17 15.87
CA CYS A 469 -20.43 -24.72 15.74
C CYS A 469 -21.91 -24.37 15.56
N GLY A 470 -22.29 -23.17 16.00
CA GLY A 470 -23.61 -22.61 15.71
C GLY A 470 -23.86 -22.37 14.22
N PRO A 471 -25.12 -22.40 13.75
CA PRO A 471 -25.44 -22.15 12.34
C PRO A 471 -24.87 -20.83 11.85
N ASN A 472 -24.18 -20.87 10.72
CA ASN A 472 -23.57 -19.70 10.09
C ASN A 472 -23.34 -19.95 8.59
N VAL A 473 -22.94 -18.88 7.89
CA VAL A 473 -22.69 -18.88 6.43
C VAL A 473 -21.70 -19.95 5.93
N TYR A 474 -20.83 -20.48 6.78
CA TYR A 474 -19.84 -21.48 6.40
C TYR A 474 -20.40 -22.90 6.44
N ASN A 475 -21.14 -23.23 7.50
CA ASN A 475 -21.62 -24.60 7.73
C ASN A 475 -23.02 -24.84 7.14
N GLU A 476 -23.88 -23.81 7.01
CA GLU A 476 -25.22 -23.96 6.44
C GLU A 476 -25.22 -24.34 4.94
N GLN A 477 -24.10 -24.10 4.24
CA GLN A 477 -23.94 -24.51 2.83
C GLN A 477 -23.53 -25.99 2.69
N VAL A 478 -23.17 -26.64 3.79
CA VAL A 478 -22.64 -28.01 3.80
C VAL A 478 -23.81 -28.97 4.04
N ILE A 479 -24.16 -29.76 3.02
CA ILE A 479 -25.43 -30.54 2.93
C ILE A 479 -25.70 -31.44 4.14
N TRP A 480 -24.66 -31.98 4.76
CA TRP A 480 -24.75 -32.90 5.91
C TRP A 480 -24.43 -32.23 7.26
N TYR A 481 -24.30 -30.89 7.31
CA TYR A 481 -24.14 -30.16 8.58
C TYR A 481 -25.38 -30.34 9.45
N THR A 482 -25.16 -30.70 10.71
CA THR A 482 -26.22 -30.81 11.72
C THR A 482 -25.75 -30.15 13.01
N PRO A 483 -26.33 -28.99 13.44
CA PRO A 483 -25.92 -28.34 14.67
C PRO A 483 -26.15 -29.26 15.87
N LYS A 484 -25.08 -29.60 16.58
CA LYS A 484 -25.05 -30.48 17.76
C LYS A 484 -24.66 -29.74 19.03
N GLY A 485 -25.24 -28.57 19.26
CA GLY A 485 -24.94 -27.80 20.45
C GLY A 485 -25.99 -26.77 20.86
N VAL A 486 -25.69 -26.12 21.97
CA VAL A 486 -26.41 -24.98 22.55
C VAL A 486 -25.42 -23.84 22.66
N TRP A 487 -25.80 -22.68 22.13
CA TRP A 487 -24.89 -21.59 21.86
C TRP A 487 -25.30 -20.34 22.65
N PHE A 488 -24.35 -19.74 23.35
CA PHE A 488 -24.52 -18.44 23.98
C PHE A 488 -24.21 -17.33 22.99
N ASP A 489 -24.98 -16.24 23.02
CA ASP A 489 -24.57 -15.00 22.39
C ASP A 489 -23.47 -14.35 23.26
N PRO A 490 -22.25 -14.19 22.73
CA PRO A 490 -21.12 -13.72 23.53
C PRO A 490 -21.25 -12.21 23.82
N PRO A 491 -20.97 -11.76 25.06
CA PRO A 491 -20.77 -10.34 25.35
C PRO A 491 -19.50 -9.81 24.68
N GLN A 492 -19.61 -8.67 24.00
CA GLN A 492 -18.59 -8.17 23.08
C GLN A 492 -17.99 -6.85 23.55
N ILE A 493 -16.67 -6.70 23.43
CA ILE A 493 -15.91 -5.50 23.80
C ILE A 493 -15.47 -4.78 22.54
N GLN A 494 -15.74 -3.47 22.46
CA GLN A 494 -15.22 -2.60 21.41
C GLN A 494 -14.92 -1.20 21.93
N MET A 495 -13.93 -0.52 21.35
CA MET A 495 -13.72 0.90 21.61
C MET A 495 -14.50 1.74 20.60
N LYS A 496 -15.27 2.71 21.11
CA LYS A 496 -15.87 3.79 20.31
C LYS A 496 -15.66 5.11 21.05
N ASN A 497 -15.23 6.15 20.33
CA ASN A 497 -15.00 7.48 20.90
C ASN A 497 -14.07 7.48 22.14
N ASN A 498 -12.95 6.74 22.09
CA ASN A 498 -11.99 6.53 23.19
C ASN A 498 -12.54 5.83 24.45
N ILE A 499 -13.74 5.25 24.39
CA ILE A 499 -14.36 4.54 25.50
C ILE A 499 -14.54 3.08 25.10
N TYR A 500 -14.18 2.15 25.98
CA TYR A 500 -14.48 0.74 25.77
C TYR A 500 -15.92 0.46 26.17
N ASN A 501 -16.75 0.06 25.23
CA ASN A 501 -18.13 -0.37 25.43
C ASN A 501 -18.18 -1.89 25.47
N LEU A 502 -18.92 -2.41 26.45
CA LEU A 502 -19.26 -3.81 26.60
C LEU A 502 -20.74 -3.97 26.26
N LYS A 503 -21.00 -4.63 25.14
CA LYS A 503 -22.35 -4.98 24.69
C LYS A 503 -22.71 -6.35 25.24
N VAL A 504 -23.79 -6.42 26.03
CA VAL A 504 -24.29 -7.66 26.62
C VAL A 504 -25.57 -8.07 25.88
N PRO A 505 -25.54 -9.12 25.03
CA PRO A 505 -26.62 -9.38 24.06
C PRO A 505 -27.96 -9.78 24.70
N PHE A 506 -27.96 -10.24 25.94
CA PHE A 506 -29.15 -10.61 26.71
C PHE A 506 -29.62 -9.52 27.68
N THR A 507 -29.14 -8.29 27.51
CA THR A 507 -29.67 -7.09 28.16
C THR A 507 -29.82 -5.95 27.15
N ASN A 508 -30.64 -4.95 27.46
CA ASN A 508 -30.73 -3.71 26.67
C ASN A 508 -29.73 -2.63 27.16
N GLN A 509 -28.70 -3.02 27.91
CA GLN A 509 -27.77 -2.10 28.57
C GLN A 509 -26.35 -2.27 28.01
N GLU A 510 -25.71 -1.16 27.70
CA GLU A 510 -24.28 -1.09 27.39
C GLU A 510 -23.50 -0.59 28.61
N PHE A 511 -22.34 -1.22 28.87
CA PHE A 511 -21.49 -0.88 30.01
C PHE A 511 -20.19 -0.25 29.51
N GLN A 512 -19.75 0.84 30.14
CA GLN A 512 -18.58 1.60 29.71
C GLN A 512 -17.39 1.40 30.65
N TYR A 513 -16.20 1.30 30.07
CA TYR A 513 -14.94 1.09 30.77
C TYR A 513 -13.85 2.01 30.24
N SER A 514 -12.94 2.44 31.12
CA SER A 514 -11.85 3.34 30.77
C SER A 514 -10.66 2.64 30.08
N SER A 515 -10.53 1.32 30.21
CA SER A 515 -9.42 0.56 29.61
C SER A 515 -9.68 -0.94 29.46
N LEU A 516 -8.93 -1.61 28.58
CA LEU A 516 -8.88 -3.07 28.52
C LEU A 516 -8.40 -3.68 29.84
N ASN A 517 -7.48 -3.03 30.56
CA ASN A 517 -7.01 -3.53 31.85
C ASN A 517 -8.15 -3.60 32.88
N SER A 518 -9.03 -2.60 32.91
CA SER A 518 -10.22 -2.67 33.77
C SER A 518 -11.15 -3.81 33.36
N LEU A 519 -11.40 -4.00 32.05
CA LEU A 519 -12.22 -5.09 31.53
C LEU A 519 -11.64 -6.48 31.83
N PHE A 520 -10.32 -6.63 31.73
CA PHE A 520 -9.66 -7.92 31.90
C PHE A 520 -9.32 -8.21 33.38
N SER A 521 -9.59 -7.25 34.28
CA SER A 521 -9.29 -7.40 35.70
C SER A 521 -10.03 -8.58 36.32
N PRO A 522 -9.32 -9.51 36.99
CA PRO A 522 -9.96 -10.59 37.73
C PRO A 522 -10.92 -10.12 38.83
N SER A 523 -10.70 -8.93 39.39
CA SER A 523 -11.54 -8.38 40.46
C SER A 523 -12.99 -8.13 40.03
N ARG A 524 -13.26 -7.95 38.73
CA ARG A 524 -14.61 -7.71 38.19
C ARG A 524 -15.61 -8.79 38.59
N LYS A 525 -15.15 -10.03 38.82
CA LYS A 525 -15.99 -11.13 39.31
C LYS A 525 -16.80 -10.76 40.57
N ASN A 526 -16.22 -9.96 41.46
CA ASN A 526 -16.84 -9.57 42.73
C ASN A 526 -17.31 -8.11 42.77
N THR A 527 -16.73 -7.25 41.93
CA THR A 527 -16.99 -5.79 41.98
C THR A 527 -17.93 -5.30 40.89
N ASP A 528 -18.09 -6.04 39.80
CA ASP A 528 -18.85 -5.59 38.63
C ASP A 528 -20.26 -6.18 38.62
N ILE A 529 -21.27 -5.32 38.41
CA ILE A 529 -22.67 -5.71 38.35
C ILE A 529 -22.94 -6.72 37.23
N VAL A 530 -22.16 -6.66 36.14
CA VAL A 530 -22.30 -7.54 34.98
C VAL A 530 -22.04 -9.01 35.36
N SER A 531 -21.22 -9.26 36.40
CA SER A 531 -20.97 -10.61 36.95
C SER A 531 -22.26 -11.34 37.32
N SER A 532 -23.17 -10.65 38.03
CA SER A 532 -24.46 -11.23 38.45
C SER A 532 -25.39 -11.51 37.27
N ILE A 533 -25.35 -10.65 36.24
CA ILE A 533 -26.13 -10.82 35.01
C ILE A 533 -25.66 -12.06 34.26
N TYR A 534 -24.33 -12.21 34.10
CA TYR A 534 -23.73 -13.36 33.45
C TYR A 534 -24.06 -14.67 34.17
N LYS A 535 -23.86 -14.73 35.49
CA LYS A 535 -24.17 -15.92 36.29
C LYS A 535 -25.63 -16.35 36.11
N LYS A 536 -26.56 -15.40 36.23
CA LYS A 536 -27.99 -15.66 36.05
C LYS A 536 -28.30 -16.22 34.65
N LYS A 537 -27.73 -15.61 33.60
CA LYS A 537 -27.99 -16.06 32.23
C LYS A 537 -27.41 -17.44 31.94
N ILE A 538 -26.19 -17.71 32.41
CA ILE A 538 -25.53 -19.01 32.28
C ILE A 538 -26.39 -20.10 32.93
N GLU A 539 -26.81 -19.89 34.17
CA GLU A 539 -27.67 -20.83 34.90
C GLU A 539 -29.02 -21.04 34.22
N GLU A 540 -29.68 -19.97 33.76
CA GLU A 540 -30.96 -20.02 33.06
C GLU A 540 -30.89 -20.88 31.78
N VAL A 541 -29.87 -20.66 30.94
CA VAL A 541 -29.71 -21.39 29.68
C VAL A 541 -29.38 -22.86 29.93
N ILE A 542 -28.42 -23.15 30.81
CA ILE A 542 -28.00 -24.54 31.05
C ILE A 542 -29.12 -25.33 31.75
N SER A 543 -29.73 -24.76 32.79
CA SER A 543 -30.77 -25.46 33.55
C SER A 543 -32.05 -25.70 32.75
N SER A 544 -32.45 -24.78 31.86
CA SER A 544 -33.62 -24.96 30.98
C SER A 544 -33.38 -26.09 29.97
N ASN A 545 -32.23 -26.10 29.29
CA ASN A 545 -31.91 -27.12 28.29
C ASN A 545 -31.75 -28.53 28.91
N VAL A 546 -31.18 -28.63 30.12
CA VAL A 546 -31.14 -29.93 30.81
C VAL A 546 -32.53 -30.41 31.25
N LYS A 547 -33.42 -29.49 31.65
CA LYS A 547 -34.84 -29.83 31.93
C LYS A 547 -35.59 -30.29 30.68
N GLU A 548 -35.25 -29.75 29.51
CA GLU A 548 -35.76 -30.21 28.21
C GLU A 548 -35.20 -31.56 27.75
N GLY A 549 -34.26 -32.13 28.51
CA GLY A 549 -33.72 -33.48 28.27
C GLY A 549 -32.39 -33.49 27.52
N TYR A 550 -31.80 -32.34 27.20
CA TYR A 550 -30.46 -32.30 26.61
C TYR A 550 -29.41 -32.82 27.60
N ARG A 551 -28.39 -33.45 27.03
CA ARG A 551 -27.17 -33.85 27.72
C ARG A 551 -26.03 -33.06 27.14
N PHE A 552 -25.01 -32.78 27.95
CA PHE A 552 -23.88 -31.99 27.50
C PHE A 552 -22.58 -32.77 27.58
N GLY A 553 -21.81 -32.68 26.52
CA GLY A 553 -20.59 -33.47 26.37
C GLY A 553 -19.31 -32.68 26.62
N ALA A 554 -19.32 -31.37 26.36
CA ALA A 554 -18.19 -30.47 26.52
C ALA A 554 -18.64 -29.00 26.53
N LEU A 555 -17.82 -28.14 27.12
CA LEU A 555 -17.78 -26.70 26.83
C LEU A 555 -16.64 -26.44 25.82
N LEU A 556 -16.95 -25.82 24.69
CA LEU A 556 -15.99 -25.48 23.64
C LEU A 556 -15.99 -23.96 23.41
N ILE A 557 -14.82 -23.33 23.56
CA ILE A 557 -14.66 -21.88 23.36
C ILE A 557 -13.37 -21.53 22.64
N GLU A 558 -13.40 -20.48 21.81
CA GLU A 558 -12.20 -19.71 21.44
C GLU A 558 -11.93 -18.69 22.58
N PRO A 559 -10.82 -18.80 23.31
CA PRO A 559 -10.60 -17.96 24.49
C PRO A 559 -10.28 -16.52 24.07
N VAL A 560 -10.96 -15.54 24.67
CA VAL A 560 -10.80 -14.09 24.49
C VAL A 560 -11.24 -13.54 23.14
N LEU A 561 -10.83 -14.16 22.02
CA LEU A 561 -11.09 -13.63 20.69
C LEU A 561 -11.58 -14.72 19.74
N MET A 562 -12.79 -14.54 19.21
CA MET A 562 -13.37 -15.41 18.18
C MET A 562 -12.98 -14.88 16.80
N GLY A 563 -12.17 -15.64 16.06
CA GLY A 563 -11.51 -15.16 14.84
C GLY A 563 -12.46 -15.04 13.65
N ALA A 564 -12.87 -16.18 13.09
CA ALA A 564 -13.67 -16.21 11.86
C ALA A 564 -15.10 -15.67 12.02
N GLY A 565 -15.59 -15.59 13.27
CA GLY A 565 -16.88 -15.00 13.61
C GLY A 565 -16.99 -13.49 13.38
N GLY A 566 -15.88 -12.81 13.05
CA GLY A 566 -15.86 -11.35 12.90
C GLY A 566 -14.83 -10.65 13.78
N MET A 567 -13.76 -11.33 14.22
CA MET A 567 -12.83 -10.82 15.23
C MET A 567 -13.56 -10.33 16.50
N ILE A 568 -14.46 -11.14 17.04
CA ILE A 568 -15.29 -10.77 18.19
C ILE A 568 -14.46 -10.88 19.48
N LEU A 569 -14.10 -9.73 20.06
CA LEU A 569 -13.44 -9.68 21.37
C LEU A 569 -14.46 -9.95 22.48
N VAL A 570 -14.44 -11.16 23.02
CA VAL A 570 -15.38 -11.62 24.05
C VAL A 570 -14.94 -11.12 25.41
N ASP A 571 -15.88 -10.73 26.27
CA ASP A 571 -15.56 -10.38 27.67
C ASP A 571 -14.94 -11.60 28.40
N PRO A 572 -13.65 -11.51 28.83
CA PRO A 572 -13.00 -12.60 29.57
C PRO A 572 -13.75 -12.98 30.85
N LEU A 573 -14.49 -12.05 31.46
CA LEU A 573 -15.28 -12.34 32.65
C LEU A 573 -16.40 -13.34 32.35
N PHE A 574 -17.09 -13.21 31.21
CA PHE A 574 -18.15 -14.13 30.82
C PHE A 574 -17.62 -15.55 30.62
N GLN A 575 -16.52 -15.68 29.86
CA GLN A 575 -15.87 -16.98 29.61
C GLN A 575 -15.35 -17.60 30.91
N ARG A 576 -14.74 -16.82 31.81
CA ARG A 576 -14.31 -17.28 33.13
C ARG A 576 -15.49 -17.83 33.93
N LEU A 577 -16.56 -17.07 34.07
CA LEU A 577 -17.74 -17.46 34.83
C LEU A 577 -18.43 -18.69 34.24
N LEU A 578 -18.45 -18.81 32.91
CA LEU A 578 -18.99 -19.99 32.22
C LEU A 578 -18.15 -21.23 32.52
N VAL A 579 -16.82 -21.14 32.44
CA VAL A 579 -15.90 -22.24 32.78
C VAL A 579 -16.03 -22.65 34.25
N GLU A 580 -16.11 -21.68 35.16
CA GLU A 580 -16.33 -21.95 36.59
C GLU A 580 -17.69 -22.63 36.83
N PHE A 581 -18.76 -22.11 36.23
CA PHE A 581 -20.10 -22.69 36.36
C PHE A 581 -20.14 -24.12 35.86
N VAL A 582 -19.60 -24.41 34.66
CA VAL A 582 -19.68 -25.78 34.13
C VAL A 582 -18.87 -26.80 34.93
N ARG A 583 -17.88 -26.33 35.71
CA ARG A 583 -17.07 -27.15 36.61
C ARG A 583 -17.75 -27.41 37.94
N GLU A 584 -18.55 -26.46 38.43
CA GLU A 584 -19.22 -26.52 39.74
C GLU A 584 -20.64 -27.11 39.65
N TRP A 585 -21.27 -27.09 38.47
CA TRP A 585 -22.62 -27.61 38.31
C TRP A 585 -22.62 -29.15 38.24
N ASP A 586 -23.48 -29.80 39.05
CA ASP A 586 -23.48 -31.28 39.19
C ASP A 586 -24.67 -31.98 38.50
N HIS A 587 -25.67 -31.24 38.00
CA HIS A 587 -26.94 -31.80 37.51
C HIS A 587 -26.93 -32.26 36.03
N TRP A 588 -25.76 -32.63 35.48
CA TRP A 588 -25.59 -32.94 34.05
C TRP A 588 -26.36 -34.17 33.54
N ASN A 589 -26.78 -35.08 34.43
CA ASN A 589 -27.57 -36.27 34.09
C ASN A 589 -29.03 -36.22 34.59
N GLY A 590 -29.49 -35.09 35.13
CA GLY A 590 -30.82 -34.96 35.76
C GLY A 590 -30.89 -35.41 37.24
N GLY A 591 -29.75 -35.65 37.91
CA GLY A 591 -29.66 -35.96 39.34
C GLY A 591 -28.24 -35.70 39.91
N ASN A 592 -28.00 -36.05 41.18
CA ASN A 592 -26.65 -35.99 41.78
C ASN A 592 -25.86 -37.24 41.39
N VAL A 593 -24.68 -37.08 40.80
CA VAL A 593 -23.69 -38.17 40.69
C VAL A 593 -22.97 -38.24 42.03
N GLU A 594 -23.10 -39.35 42.77
CA GLU A 594 -22.38 -39.54 44.03
C GLU A 594 -20.87 -39.37 43.83
N GLY A 595 -20.28 -38.50 44.64
CA GLY A 595 -18.91 -38.04 44.54
C GLY A 595 -17.91 -39.19 44.60
N LYS A 596 -17.25 -39.48 43.47
CA LYS A 596 -15.97 -40.17 43.50
C LYS A 596 -14.95 -39.20 44.09
N GLY A 597 -14.09 -39.65 45.01
CA GLY A 597 -13.02 -38.83 45.57
C GLY A 597 -12.10 -38.32 44.45
N TRP A 598 -12.30 -37.09 44.01
CA TRP A 598 -11.55 -36.47 42.92
C TRP A 598 -10.24 -35.91 43.45
N ASN A 599 -9.16 -36.11 42.72
CA ASN A 599 -7.95 -35.34 42.98
C ASN A 599 -8.15 -33.89 42.52
N GLU A 600 -7.41 -32.95 43.10
CA GLU A 600 -7.46 -31.54 42.68
C GLU A 600 -7.13 -31.34 41.19
N ASN A 601 -6.41 -32.29 40.58
CA ASN A 601 -5.98 -32.25 39.18
C ASN A 601 -6.94 -32.96 38.20
N ASP A 602 -8.08 -33.47 38.67
CA ASP A 602 -9.09 -34.08 37.79
C ASP A 602 -9.99 -33.01 37.16
N TRP A 603 -10.42 -33.23 35.92
CA TRP A 603 -11.44 -32.38 35.30
C TRP A 603 -12.77 -32.51 36.08
N LYS A 604 -13.47 -31.39 36.28
CA LYS A 604 -14.71 -31.29 37.08
C LYS A 604 -15.89 -30.86 36.22
N GLY A 605 -17.10 -31.28 36.60
CA GLY A 605 -18.31 -31.00 35.82
C GLY A 605 -18.13 -31.50 34.38
N LEU A 606 -18.27 -30.62 33.38
CA LEU A 606 -17.98 -30.94 31.96
C LEU A 606 -16.52 -30.70 31.55
N PRO A 607 -15.98 -31.48 30.59
CA PRO A 607 -14.69 -31.17 29.98
C PRO A 607 -14.72 -29.81 29.26
N VAL A 608 -13.73 -28.98 29.54
CA VAL A 608 -13.55 -27.66 28.93
C VAL A 608 -12.47 -27.73 27.84
N ILE A 609 -12.86 -27.40 26.61
CA ILE A 609 -12.01 -27.34 25.43
C ILE A 609 -11.71 -25.87 25.08
N TYR A 610 -10.42 -25.52 25.04
CA TYR A 610 -9.97 -24.26 24.45
C TYR A 610 -9.47 -24.49 23.02
N ASP A 611 -10.12 -23.83 22.07
CA ASP A 611 -9.61 -23.69 20.72
C ASP A 611 -8.60 -22.54 20.67
N GLU A 612 -7.32 -22.88 20.86
CA GLU A 612 -6.20 -21.93 20.76
C GLU A 612 -5.49 -22.00 19.41
N VAL A 613 -6.14 -22.57 18.39
CA VAL A 613 -5.60 -22.61 17.02
C VAL A 613 -5.31 -21.21 16.51
N PHE A 614 -6.15 -20.24 16.85
CA PHE A 614 -5.93 -18.83 16.51
C PHE A 614 -5.15 -18.08 17.58
N THR A 615 -5.52 -18.21 18.86
CA THR A 615 -5.08 -17.33 19.95
C THR A 615 -3.74 -17.69 20.57
N GLY A 616 -3.30 -18.94 20.42
CA GLY A 616 -2.08 -19.45 21.03
C GLY A 616 -0.80 -18.81 20.51
N PHE A 617 0.29 -18.99 21.27
CA PHE A 617 1.65 -18.57 20.94
C PHE A 617 1.79 -17.07 20.66
N TRP A 618 1.36 -16.23 21.59
CA TRP A 618 1.59 -14.77 21.57
C TRP A 618 0.75 -13.97 20.59
N ARG A 619 -0.18 -14.59 19.84
CA ARG A 619 -1.11 -13.88 18.94
C ARG A 619 -1.77 -12.69 19.64
N LEU A 620 -2.23 -12.88 20.88
CA LEU A 620 -2.89 -11.88 21.72
C LEU A 620 -1.96 -11.24 22.77
N GLY A 621 -0.64 -11.39 22.65
CA GLY A 621 0.35 -10.84 23.60
C GLY A 621 0.54 -11.67 24.88
N ARG A 622 -0.07 -12.86 24.93
CA ARG A 622 0.15 -13.91 25.94
C ARG A 622 0.36 -15.25 25.25
N LEU A 623 1.05 -16.15 25.93
CA LEU A 623 1.37 -17.45 25.38
C LEU A 623 0.09 -18.28 25.15
N SER A 624 -0.88 -18.17 26.05
CA SER A 624 -2.18 -18.85 26.00
C SER A 624 -3.30 -17.89 26.42
N GLY A 625 -4.49 -18.07 25.85
CA GLY A 625 -5.72 -17.41 26.29
C GLY A 625 -6.07 -17.71 27.75
N ALA A 626 -5.65 -18.86 28.29
CA ALA A 626 -5.81 -19.21 29.70
C ALA A 626 -5.15 -18.19 30.64
N ASP A 627 -4.04 -17.56 30.24
CA ASP A 627 -3.37 -16.51 31.03
C ASP A 627 -4.24 -15.27 31.20
N ILE A 628 -5.12 -14.99 30.22
CA ILE A 628 -6.05 -13.86 30.24
C ILE A 628 -7.33 -14.26 30.99
N LEU A 629 -7.85 -15.45 30.73
CA LEU A 629 -9.06 -15.95 31.39
C LEU A 629 -8.82 -16.25 32.87
N GLY A 630 -7.59 -16.56 33.30
CA GLY A 630 -7.28 -16.91 34.69
C GLY A 630 -7.87 -18.26 35.13
N VAL A 631 -8.38 -19.04 34.19
CA VAL A 631 -8.87 -20.41 34.36
C VAL A 631 -8.30 -21.26 33.22
N THR A 632 -7.91 -22.49 33.53
CA THR A 632 -7.29 -23.41 32.56
C THR A 632 -8.33 -24.30 31.89
N PRO A 633 -8.06 -24.85 30.69
CA PRO A 633 -8.88 -25.89 30.08
C PRO A 633 -8.56 -27.28 30.62
N ASP A 634 -9.31 -28.29 30.16
CA ASP A 634 -8.99 -29.72 30.32
C ASP A 634 -8.44 -30.33 29.01
N ILE A 635 -8.77 -29.71 27.88
CA ILE A 635 -8.25 -30.00 26.54
C ILE A 635 -7.98 -28.68 25.83
N ALA A 636 -6.86 -28.53 25.14
CA ALA A 636 -6.58 -27.34 24.32
C ALA A 636 -5.94 -27.74 23.01
N THR A 637 -6.19 -26.97 21.95
CA THR A 637 -5.59 -27.23 20.64
C THR A 637 -4.81 -26.07 20.09
N TYR A 638 -3.76 -26.39 19.34
CA TYR A 638 -2.85 -25.42 18.79
C TYR A 638 -2.47 -25.82 17.36
N ALA A 639 -2.44 -24.86 16.44
CA ALA A 639 -1.93 -25.04 15.08
C ALA A 639 -1.40 -23.67 14.60
N LYS A 640 -1.59 -23.30 13.33
CA LYS A 640 -1.24 -21.97 12.76
C LYS A 640 0.15 -21.48 13.21
N LEU A 641 0.20 -20.63 14.23
CA LEU A 641 1.40 -20.01 14.76
C LEU A 641 2.39 -20.98 15.40
N LEU A 642 1.94 -22.21 15.73
CA LEU A 642 2.76 -23.30 16.26
C LEU A 642 4.06 -23.52 15.48
N THR A 643 4.01 -23.41 14.16
CA THR A 643 5.15 -23.62 13.25
C THR A 643 5.71 -22.32 12.67
N GLY A 644 5.33 -21.18 13.24
CA GLY A 644 5.76 -19.86 12.78
C GLY A 644 5.29 -19.51 11.36
N GLY A 645 4.30 -20.22 10.81
CA GLY A 645 3.79 -20.00 9.46
C GLY A 645 4.54 -20.73 8.34
N LEU A 646 5.44 -21.67 8.65
CA LEU A 646 6.23 -22.39 7.63
C LEU A 646 5.58 -23.70 7.13
N LEU A 647 4.99 -24.50 8.02
CA LEU A 647 4.46 -25.84 7.70
C LEU A 647 3.16 -26.13 8.48
N PRO A 648 2.25 -26.98 7.96
CA PRO A 648 1.12 -27.46 8.74
C PRO A 648 1.59 -28.41 9.85
N LEU A 649 1.08 -28.21 11.06
CA LEU A 649 1.15 -29.12 12.19
C LEU A 649 0.10 -28.67 13.20
N ALA A 650 -0.54 -29.60 13.89
CA ALA A 650 -1.41 -29.29 15.01
C ALA A 650 -1.19 -30.22 16.19
N THR A 651 -1.54 -29.74 17.38
CA THR A 651 -1.47 -30.51 18.62
C THR A 651 -2.73 -30.35 19.44
N THR A 652 -3.11 -31.41 20.15
CA THR A 652 -4.17 -31.42 21.15
C THR A 652 -3.56 -31.81 22.49
N LEU A 653 -3.51 -30.87 23.42
CA LEU A 653 -3.05 -31.09 24.79
C LEU A 653 -4.22 -31.52 25.67
N THR A 654 -3.97 -32.40 26.63
CA THR A 654 -5.00 -32.83 27.57
C THR A 654 -4.44 -33.24 28.93
N THR A 655 -5.31 -33.26 29.94
CA THR A 655 -5.01 -33.70 31.30
C THR A 655 -4.85 -35.23 31.38
N THR A 656 -4.23 -35.71 32.47
CA THR A 656 -4.09 -37.15 32.72
C THR A 656 -5.46 -37.81 32.91
N SER A 657 -6.40 -37.11 33.54
CA SER A 657 -7.72 -37.63 33.87
C SER A 657 -8.60 -37.83 32.65
N ILE A 658 -8.46 -37.00 31.60
CA ILE A 658 -9.10 -37.25 30.30
C ILE A 658 -8.40 -38.41 29.57
N PHE A 659 -7.05 -38.43 29.56
CA PHE A 659 -6.29 -39.51 28.92
C PHE A 659 -6.63 -40.90 29.47
N ASN A 660 -6.80 -41.02 30.80
CA ASN A 660 -7.11 -42.29 31.45
C ASN A 660 -8.45 -42.90 31.02
N ASN A 661 -9.39 -42.12 30.48
CA ASN A 661 -10.67 -42.62 29.95
C ASN A 661 -10.53 -43.44 28.65
N PHE A 662 -9.34 -43.45 28.05
CA PHE A 662 -9.00 -44.20 26.84
C PHE A 662 -8.05 -45.36 27.13
N LEU A 663 -7.80 -45.66 28.40
CA LEU A 663 -7.05 -46.85 28.80
C LEU A 663 -8.03 -48.01 28.98
N GLY A 664 -7.78 -49.11 28.30
CA GLY A 664 -8.57 -50.33 28.39
C GLY A 664 -7.76 -51.56 27.97
N ALA A 665 -8.40 -52.72 28.05
CA ALA A 665 -7.75 -54.00 27.76
C ALA A 665 -7.55 -54.22 26.25
N THR A 666 -8.30 -53.52 25.41
CA THR A 666 -8.32 -53.74 23.97
C THR A 666 -8.05 -52.45 23.19
N LYS A 667 -7.61 -52.60 21.93
CA LYS A 667 -7.36 -51.45 21.06
C LYS A 667 -8.61 -50.60 20.82
N VAL A 668 -9.81 -51.17 20.87
CA VAL A 668 -11.07 -50.42 20.67
C VAL A 668 -11.39 -49.47 21.82
N ASP A 669 -10.76 -49.66 22.98
CA ASP A 669 -10.88 -48.75 24.12
C ASP A 669 -10.03 -47.48 23.95
N SER A 670 -9.04 -47.52 23.06
CA SER A 670 -8.15 -46.40 22.77
C SER A 670 -8.83 -45.31 21.95
N LEU A 671 -8.20 -44.13 21.88
CA LEU A 671 -8.60 -43.08 20.94
C LEU A 671 -8.22 -43.51 19.52
N LEU A 672 -9.17 -44.09 18.79
CA LEU A 672 -9.02 -44.50 17.40
C LEU A 672 -9.06 -43.29 16.44
N HIS A 673 -8.00 -42.49 16.47
CA HIS A 673 -7.77 -41.36 15.57
C HIS A 673 -6.30 -41.35 15.16
N GLY A 674 -6.00 -41.11 13.89
CA GLY A 674 -4.63 -40.97 13.42
C GLY A 674 -4.57 -40.52 11.96
N HIS A 675 -3.47 -39.86 11.61
CA HIS A 675 -3.17 -39.39 10.27
C HIS A 675 -1.86 -40.01 9.79
N SER A 676 -1.68 -40.11 8.47
CA SER A 676 -0.43 -40.62 7.91
C SER A 676 0.79 -39.77 8.28
N TYR A 677 0.60 -38.46 8.46
CA TYR A 677 1.66 -37.49 8.83
C TYR A 677 1.63 -37.08 10.31
N THR A 678 0.92 -37.83 11.17
CA THR A 678 0.90 -37.59 12.62
C THR A 678 2.32 -37.41 13.15
N ALA A 679 2.55 -36.25 13.79
CA ALA A 679 3.82 -35.85 14.40
C ALA A 679 5.03 -35.80 13.44
N HIS A 680 4.83 -35.43 12.16
CA HIS A 680 5.94 -35.42 11.19
C HIS A 680 7.18 -34.64 11.70
N PRO A 681 8.40 -35.22 11.62
CA PRO A 681 9.60 -34.66 12.26
C PRO A 681 9.95 -33.23 11.83
N ILE A 682 9.63 -32.87 10.58
CA ILE A 682 9.94 -31.55 10.01
C ILE A 682 9.12 -30.47 10.71
N GLY A 683 7.80 -30.65 10.80
CA GLY A 683 6.91 -29.73 11.51
C GLY A 683 7.25 -29.62 12.98
N CYS A 684 7.55 -30.76 13.63
CA CYS A 684 7.92 -30.75 15.05
C CYS A 684 9.24 -30.00 15.30
N MET A 685 10.24 -30.14 14.44
CA MET A 685 11.51 -29.42 14.56
C MET A 685 11.31 -27.92 14.35
N VAL A 686 10.52 -27.54 13.34
CA VAL A 686 10.17 -26.14 13.08
C VAL A 686 9.42 -25.53 14.25
N ALA A 687 8.43 -26.24 14.81
CA ALA A 687 7.66 -25.76 15.95
C ALA A 687 8.53 -25.56 17.22
N ASN A 688 9.44 -26.50 17.52
CA ASN A 688 10.43 -26.29 18.59
C ASN A 688 11.26 -25.02 18.40
N LYS A 689 11.52 -24.64 17.15
CA LYS A 689 12.30 -23.44 16.84
C LYS A 689 11.48 -22.16 16.78
N ALA A 690 10.17 -22.28 16.57
CA ALA A 690 9.23 -21.18 16.51
C ALA A 690 8.73 -20.75 17.91
N ILE A 691 8.56 -21.70 18.84
CA ILE A 691 8.15 -21.42 20.22
C ILE A 691 9.35 -20.86 21.01
N GLU A 692 9.56 -19.56 20.92
CA GLU A 692 10.49 -18.78 21.74
C GLU A 692 9.74 -17.62 22.43
N ASP A 693 10.40 -16.88 23.33
CA ASP A 693 9.79 -15.77 24.07
C ASP A 693 9.27 -14.67 23.12
N GLY A 694 7.99 -14.31 23.24
CA GLY A 694 7.31 -13.33 22.41
C GLY A 694 7.30 -11.91 23.02
N ILE A 695 7.27 -10.89 22.16
CA ILE A 695 7.19 -9.47 22.55
C ILE A 695 5.72 -9.02 22.67
N TRP A 696 5.47 -8.03 23.53
CA TRP A 696 4.18 -7.38 23.74
C TRP A 696 3.73 -6.48 22.57
N SER A 697 2.40 -6.33 22.42
CA SER A 697 1.60 -5.61 21.42
C SER A 697 2.30 -4.56 20.53
N MET A 698 2.00 -4.61 19.22
CA MET A 698 2.58 -3.74 18.18
C MET A 698 1.76 -2.45 17.91
N TRP A 699 0.52 -2.38 18.38
CA TRP A 699 -0.42 -1.29 18.06
C TRP A 699 -0.44 -0.21 19.15
N SER A 700 -0.36 1.08 18.77
CA SER A 700 -0.35 2.17 19.74
C SER A 700 -1.77 2.51 20.22
N GLN A 701 -1.95 2.69 21.53
CA GLN A 701 -3.25 3.06 22.10
C GLN A 701 -3.77 4.40 21.56
N GLU A 702 -2.87 5.36 21.31
CA GLU A 702 -3.21 6.65 20.70
C GLU A 702 -3.83 6.47 19.31
N MET A 703 -3.29 5.57 18.49
CA MET A 703 -3.81 5.26 17.16
C MET A 703 -5.20 4.64 17.23
N ILE A 704 -5.38 3.65 18.10
CA ILE A 704 -6.68 2.99 18.30
C ILE A 704 -7.73 4.01 18.74
N GLY A 705 -7.36 4.89 19.68
CA GLY A 705 -8.20 5.97 20.14
C GLY A 705 -8.69 6.88 19.02
N LYS A 706 -7.79 7.31 18.13
CA LYS A 706 -8.15 8.13 16.96
C LYS A 706 -9.06 7.39 15.98
N ILE A 707 -8.77 6.12 15.66
CA ILE A 707 -9.63 5.31 14.77
C ILE A 707 -11.04 5.16 15.35
N SER A 708 -11.14 4.98 16.68
CA SER A 708 -12.44 4.81 17.35
C SER A 708 -13.38 6.03 17.22
N CYS A 709 -12.81 7.22 17.00
CA CYS A 709 -13.56 8.47 16.83
C CYS A 709 -14.03 8.70 15.38
N LEU A 710 -13.65 7.86 14.41
CA LEU A 710 -14.04 8.06 13.02
C LEU A 710 -15.55 7.80 12.82
N PRO A 711 -16.23 8.55 11.93
CA PRO A 711 -17.69 8.54 11.83
C PRO A 711 -18.27 7.20 11.37
N ASN A 712 -17.59 6.50 10.45
CA ASN A 712 -18.06 5.22 9.89
C ASN A 712 -17.47 3.98 10.58
N VAL A 713 -16.69 4.17 11.66
CA VAL A 713 -16.22 3.06 12.50
C VAL A 713 -17.27 2.82 13.58
N GLU A 714 -17.81 1.61 13.68
CA GLU A 714 -18.73 1.21 14.75
C GLU A 714 -17.95 0.84 16.02
N GLY A 715 -16.81 0.17 15.85
CA GLY A 715 -15.93 -0.17 16.96
C GLY A 715 -14.55 -0.57 16.49
N VAL A 716 -13.57 -0.47 17.38
CA VAL A 716 -12.19 -0.90 17.12
C VAL A 716 -11.58 -1.51 18.38
N PHE A 717 -10.71 -2.50 18.21
CA PHE A 717 -9.79 -2.90 19.27
C PHE A 717 -8.46 -3.37 18.67
N ALA A 718 -7.44 -3.38 19.52
CA ALA A 718 -6.20 -4.06 19.23
C ALA A 718 -5.72 -4.85 20.45
N LEU A 719 -5.26 -6.08 20.22
CA LEU A 719 -4.72 -6.95 21.24
C LEU A 719 -3.60 -7.81 20.65
N GLY A 720 -2.41 -7.73 21.26
CA GLY A 720 -1.21 -8.41 20.76
C GLY A 720 -0.86 -7.97 19.33
N THR A 721 -0.91 -8.93 18.41
CA THR A 721 -0.63 -8.69 16.99
C THR A 721 -1.86 -8.35 16.16
N VAL A 722 -3.06 -8.43 16.74
CA VAL A 722 -4.34 -8.26 16.03
C VAL A 722 -4.87 -6.84 16.21
N LEU A 723 -5.26 -6.23 15.10
CA LEU A 723 -6.09 -5.02 15.01
C LEU A 723 -7.38 -5.40 14.27
N ALA A 724 -8.54 -5.03 14.81
CA ALA A 724 -9.81 -5.20 14.13
C ALA A 724 -10.63 -3.91 14.22
N ILE A 725 -11.21 -3.51 13.10
CA ILE A 725 -12.00 -2.30 12.90
C ILE A 725 -13.34 -2.73 12.30
N GLU A 726 -14.40 -2.57 13.08
CA GLU A 726 -15.76 -2.79 12.60
C GLU A 726 -16.31 -1.50 11.99
N LEU A 727 -16.88 -1.63 10.79
CA LEU A 727 -17.48 -0.53 10.05
C LEU A 727 -19.00 -0.53 10.22
N LYS A 728 -19.59 0.67 10.16
CA LYS A 728 -21.04 0.85 10.12
C LYS A 728 -21.60 0.33 8.81
N ASP A 729 -22.67 -0.46 8.88
CA ASP A 729 -23.41 -0.93 7.71
C ASP A 729 -24.91 -0.63 7.85
N ILE A 730 -25.46 0.11 6.89
CA ILE A 730 -26.86 0.55 6.85
C ILE A 730 -27.80 -0.63 6.47
N GLY A 731 -27.28 -1.67 5.82
CA GLY A 731 -28.05 -2.84 5.35
C GLY A 731 -28.24 -3.95 6.39
N GLY A 732 -27.71 -3.78 7.61
CA GLY A 732 -27.58 -4.83 8.63
C GLY A 732 -26.22 -5.52 8.50
N GLY A 733 -25.33 -5.25 9.46
CA GLY A 733 -23.95 -5.77 9.48
C GLY A 733 -23.83 -7.29 9.65
N GLY A 734 -22.60 -7.79 9.68
CA GLY A 734 -22.29 -9.22 9.77
C GLY A 734 -21.59 -9.77 8.53
N TYR A 735 -21.44 -11.11 8.46
CA TYR A 735 -20.56 -11.78 7.49
C TYR A 735 -20.90 -11.53 6.01
N ALA A 736 -22.17 -11.29 5.70
CA ALA A 736 -22.64 -11.04 4.34
C ALA A 736 -22.34 -9.62 3.82
N SER A 737 -21.87 -8.72 4.70
CA SER A 737 -21.53 -7.35 4.32
C SER A 737 -20.30 -7.32 3.39
N GLU A 738 -20.40 -6.54 2.31
CA GLU A 738 -19.30 -6.32 1.36
C GLU A 738 -18.56 -4.99 1.64
N ILE A 739 -18.90 -4.26 2.71
CA ILE A 739 -18.33 -2.93 2.97
C ILE A 739 -16.82 -2.97 3.23
N SER A 740 -16.34 -3.95 3.99
CA SER A 740 -14.90 -4.11 4.25
C SER A 740 -14.14 -4.49 2.97
N PHE A 741 -14.77 -5.22 2.04
CA PHE A 741 -14.16 -5.63 0.77
C PHE A 741 -13.77 -4.42 -0.07
N HIS A 742 -14.61 -3.38 -0.14
CA HIS A 742 -14.29 -2.15 -0.88
C HIS A 742 -13.06 -1.44 -0.32
N ILE A 743 -12.99 -1.30 1.01
CA ILE A 743 -11.83 -0.66 1.67
C ILE A 743 -10.59 -1.53 1.49
N ILE A 744 -10.68 -2.85 1.65
CA ILE A 744 -9.55 -3.76 1.48
C ILE A 744 -9.03 -3.73 0.04
N LYS A 745 -9.92 -3.68 -0.97
CA LYS A 745 -9.54 -3.53 -2.39
C LYS A 745 -8.82 -2.20 -2.63
N GLN A 746 -9.21 -1.13 -1.95
CA GLN A 746 -8.50 0.15 -2.00
C GLN A 746 -7.17 0.11 -1.26
N LEU A 747 -7.09 -0.58 -0.11
CA LEU A 747 -5.86 -0.80 0.65
C LEU A 747 -4.83 -1.63 -0.13
N SER A 748 -5.28 -2.53 -1.00
CA SER A 748 -4.38 -3.33 -1.86
C SER A 748 -3.78 -2.55 -3.04
N ASN A 749 -4.33 -1.40 -3.41
CA ASN A 749 -3.80 -0.58 -4.50
C ASN A 749 -2.61 0.28 -4.02
N TYR A 750 -1.93 0.98 -4.90
CA TYR A 750 -1.02 2.08 -4.52
C TYR A 750 -1.72 3.39 -4.88
N SER A 751 -1.76 4.37 -3.97
CA SER A 751 -2.15 5.73 -4.32
C SER A 751 -1.00 6.43 -5.04
N ASN A 752 -1.29 7.16 -6.12
CA ASN A 752 -0.29 7.94 -6.86
C ASN A 752 0.12 9.23 -6.12
N ASP A 753 -0.49 9.53 -4.96
CA ASP A 753 -0.45 10.84 -4.32
C ASP A 753 0.49 10.94 -3.10
N LEU A 754 1.14 9.85 -2.68
CA LEU A 754 2.00 9.83 -1.48
C LEU A 754 3.31 9.08 -1.72
N ASN A 755 4.46 9.77 -1.56
CA ASN A 755 5.81 9.24 -1.73
C ASN A 755 6.23 8.09 -0.77
N ASN A 756 5.31 7.52 0.01
CA ASN A 756 5.57 6.47 1.01
C ASN A 756 4.45 5.40 1.10
N ASP A 757 3.67 5.20 0.04
CA ASP A 757 2.50 4.31 0.12
C ASP A 757 2.88 2.81 0.07
N ILE A 758 2.31 2.00 0.99
CA ILE A 758 2.51 0.55 1.10
C ILE A 758 1.17 -0.12 0.77
N ALA A 759 1.12 -1.00 -0.23
CA ALA A 759 -0.07 -1.83 -0.46
C ALA A 759 -0.27 -2.82 0.69
N ILE A 760 -1.51 -3.03 1.07
CA ILE A 760 -1.88 -3.89 2.22
C ILE A 760 -2.80 -4.99 1.73
N SER A 761 -2.38 -6.23 1.94
CA SER A 761 -3.23 -7.40 1.79
C SER A 761 -3.99 -7.62 3.09
N SER A 762 -5.31 -7.64 3.02
CA SER A 762 -6.16 -8.22 4.06
C SER A 762 -7.28 -9.02 3.40
N ARG A 763 -8.13 -9.67 4.18
CA ARG A 763 -9.31 -10.37 3.67
C ARG A 763 -10.57 -9.79 4.31
N PRO A 764 -11.65 -9.62 3.54
CA PRO A 764 -12.90 -9.16 4.11
C PRO A 764 -13.43 -10.17 5.11
N LEU A 765 -14.00 -9.67 6.20
CA LEU A 765 -14.70 -10.46 7.20
C LEU A 765 -16.01 -9.75 7.54
N GLY A 766 -16.97 -9.81 6.63
CA GLY A 766 -18.19 -9.01 6.72
C GLY A 766 -17.89 -7.52 6.73
N ASN A 767 -18.36 -6.81 7.74
CA ASN A 767 -18.09 -5.39 7.97
C ASN A 767 -16.80 -5.12 8.76
N VAL A 768 -15.97 -6.13 9.03
CA VAL A 768 -14.74 -6.00 9.81
C VAL A 768 -13.51 -6.00 8.89
N ILE A 769 -12.67 -4.98 9.06
CA ILE A 769 -11.30 -4.96 8.56
C ILE A 769 -10.39 -5.45 9.69
N TYR A 770 -9.54 -6.41 9.41
CA TYR A 770 -8.52 -6.83 10.36
C TYR A 770 -7.12 -6.73 9.77
N LEU A 771 -6.14 -6.49 10.63
CA LEU A 771 -4.73 -6.53 10.31
C LEU A 771 -3.98 -7.30 11.40
N ILE A 772 -3.12 -8.21 10.97
CA ILE A 772 -2.30 -9.03 11.85
C ILE A 772 -0.84 -8.84 11.48
N ALA A 773 -0.06 -8.29 12.43
CA ALA A 773 1.38 -8.12 12.28
C ALA A 773 2.14 -9.38 12.76
N SER A 774 3.43 -9.49 12.45
CA SER A 774 4.29 -10.50 13.07
C SER A 774 4.80 -10.04 14.44
N LEU A 775 5.23 -11.00 15.27
CA LEU A 775 5.90 -10.77 16.55
C LEU A 775 7.27 -10.11 16.38
N ILE A 776 7.82 -10.12 15.17
CA ILE A 776 9.11 -9.50 14.82
C ILE A 776 8.94 -8.17 14.07
N SER A 777 7.73 -7.66 13.90
CA SER A 777 7.48 -6.36 13.28
C SER A 777 8.13 -5.25 14.12
N GLN A 778 9.26 -4.71 13.67
CA GLN A 778 10.02 -3.69 14.41
C GLN A 778 9.60 -2.25 14.07
N ASP A 779 8.62 -2.06 13.19
CA ASP A 779 8.53 -0.86 12.38
C ASP A 779 7.31 0.01 12.70
N LYS A 780 7.50 0.97 13.63
CA LYS A 780 6.48 1.98 13.95
C LYS A 780 6.16 2.90 12.75
N LEU A 781 7.09 3.03 11.78
CA LEU A 781 6.94 3.89 10.59
C LEU A 781 6.05 3.29 9.52
N SER A 782 6.07 1.97 9.31
CA SER A 782 5.07 1.32 8.45
C SER A 782 3.70 1.38 9.12
N ILE A 783 3.61 1.10 10.41
CA ILE A 783 2.35 1.13 11.18
C ILE A 783 1.71 2.54 11.18
N SER A 784 2.48 3.62 11.27
CA SER A 784 1.93 4.98 11.18
C SER A 784 1.39 5.32 9.78
N SER A 785 2.04 4.85 8.71
CA SER A 785 1.52 4.99 7.33
C SER A 785 0.22 4.18 7.13
N LEU A 786 0.13 2.97 7.71
CA LEU A 786 -1.09 2.16 7.71
C LEU A 786 -2.24 2.95 8.36
N TYR A 787 -1.98 3.60 9.50
CA TYR A 787 -2.99 4.40 10.19
C TYR A 787 -3.58 5.51 9.34
N PHE A 788 -2.74 6.33 8.69
CA PHE A 788 -3.24 7.44 7.87
C PHE A 788 -4.13 6.94 6.75
N ARG A 789 -3.71 5.85 6.09
CA ARG A 789 -4.45 5.29 4.97
C ARG A 789 -5.76 4.64 5.39
N ILE A 790 -5.75 3.83 6.45
CA ILE A 790 -6.96 3.22 7.01
C ILE A 790 -7.92 4.32 7.47
N SER A 791 -7.43 5.35 8.17
CA SER A 791 -8.26 6.45 8.66
C SER A 791 -8.90 7.22 7.50
N PHE A 792 -8.12 7.52 6.47
CA PHE A 792 -8.62 8.21 5.26
C PHE A 792 -9.73 7.41 4.57
N LEU A 793 -9.56 6.10 4.40
CA LEU A 793 -10.57 5.26 3.75
C LEU A 793 -11.80 5.03 4.62
N CYS A 794 -11.62 4.90 5.95
CA CYS A 794 -12.74 4.78 6.89
C CYS A 794 -13.57 6.09 6.99
N VAL A 795 -12.99 7.26 6.73
CA VAL A 795 -13.76 8.52 6.63
C VAL A 795 -14.52 8.59 5.30
N ASN A 796 -13.88 8.19 4.20
CA ASN A 796 -14.42 8.33 2.85
C ASN A 796 -15.14 7.06 2.35
N ILE A 797 -15.85 6.36 3.23
CA ILE A 797 -16.67 5.22 2.81
C ILE A 797 -17.80 5.75 1.92
N PRO A 798 -17.94 5.27 0.67
CA PRO A 798 -19.04 5.66 -0.19
C PRO A 798 -20.38 5.38 0.54
N SER A 799 -21.23 6.39 0.69
CA SER A 799 -22.45 6.29 1.51
C SER A 799 -23.58 5.44 0.89
N GLU A 800 -23.31 4.63 -0.13
CA GLU A 800 -24.28 3.70 -0.72
C GLU A 800 -23.63 2.34 -1.03
N GLN A 801 -24.13 1.28 -0.38
CA GLN A 801 -23.92 -0.08 -0.87
C GLN A 801 -24.69 -0.27 -2.19
N PRO A 802 -24.08 -0.83 -3.25
CA PRO A 802 -24.84 -1.26 -4.42
C PRO A 802 -25.70 -2.45 -4.02
N SER A 803 -26.97 -2.22 -3.72
CA SER A 803 -27.90 -3.30 -3.42
C SER A 803 -27.92 -4.31 -4.59
N SER A 804 -27.69 -5.58 -4.29
CA SER A 804 -27.70 -6.70 -5.25
C SER A 804 -29.09 -7.01 -5.81
N LYS A 805 -30.09 -6.17 -5.52
CA LYS A 805 -31.29 -6.02 -6.32
C LYS A 805 -31.16 -4.74 -7.12
N ARG A 806 -30.73 -4.85 -8.39
CA ARG A 806 -31.17 -3.90 -9.41
C ARG A 806 -32.69 -3.84 -9.36
N ARG A 807 -33.26 -2.86 -8.65
CA ARG A 807 -34.50 -2.26 -9.14
C ARG A 807 -34.10 -1.71 -10.49
N LYS A 808 -34.72 -2.22 -11.56
CA LYS A 808 -34.78 -1.47 -12.80
C LYS A 808 -35.35 -0.10 -12.41
N ILE A 809 -34.49 0.90 -12.33
CA ILE A 809 -34.90 2.29 -12.32
C ILE A 809 -35.46 2.47 -13.72
N ASN A 810 -36.77 2.64 -13.82
CA ASN A 810 -37.43 2.94 -15.08
C ASN A 810 -36.81 4.24 -15.63
N ASP A 811 -36.59 4.27 -16.94
CA ASP A 811 -35.98 5.33 -17.75
C ASP A 811 -36.78 6.66 -17.79
N ASN A 812 -37.56 6.99 -16.77
CA ASN A 812 -38.28 8.26 -16.70
C ASN A 812 -37.84 9.01 -15.44
N TYR A 813 -36.90 9.94 -15.59
CA TYR A 813 -36.89 11.12 -14.73
C TYR A 813 -38.23 11.84 -14.94
N ASP A 814 -38.97 12.09 -13.86
CA ASP A 814 -40.12 12.99 -13.92
C ASP A 814 -39.57 14.42 -13.96
N ASP A 815 -39.82 15.14 -15.06
CA ASP A 815 -39.43 16.53 -15.25
C ASP A 815 -39.88 17.42 -14.07
N GLU A 816 -40.91 16.99 -13.33
CA GLU A 816 -41.46 17.65 -12.14
C GLU A 816 -40.46 17.80 -10.97
N CYS A 817 -39.56 16.83 -10.75
CA CYS A 817 -38.56 16.92 -9.68
C CYS A 817 -37.44 17.90 -10.02
N LEU A 818 -37.01 17.95 -11.28
CA LEU A 818 -36.02 18.90 -11.77
C LEU A 818 -36.59 20.32 -11.83
N GLU A 819 -37.85 20.50 -12.24
CA GLU A 819 -38.52 21.80 -12.20
C GLU A 819 -38.65 22.36 -10.78
N LYS A 820 -38.91 21.51 -9.77
CA LYS A 820 -38.92 21.93 -8.35
C LYS A 820 -37.56 22.46 -7.88
N VAL A 821 -36.45 21.87 -8.35
CA VAL A 821 -35.08 22.34 -8.04
C VAL A 821 -34.84 23.71 -8.65
N TRP A 822 -35.19 23.85 -9.92
CA TRP A 822 -34.98 25.09 -10.65
C TRP A 822 -35.86 26.23 -10.13
N ASN A 823 -37.11 25.95 -9.75
CA ASN A 823 -38.00 26.94 -9.14
C ASN A 823 -37.51 27.37 -7.75
N ALA A 824 -36.97 26.45 -6.94
CA ALA A 824 -36.45 26.77 -5.60
C ALA A 824 -35.20 27.67 -5.65
N LEU A 825 -34.33 27.47 -6.65
CA LEU A 825 -33.18 28.33 -6.92
C LEU A 825 -33.58 29.67 -7.53
N LYS A 826 -34.57 29.68 -8.44
CA LYS A 826 -35.07 30.90 -9.10
C LYS A 826 -35.76 31.86 -8.14
N ASN A 827 -36.47 31.34 -7.14
CA ASN A 827 -37.21 32.13 -6.17
C ASN A 827 -36.42 32.34 -4.86
N ALA A 828 -35.13 32.00 -4.84
CA ALA A 828 -34.28 32.19 -3.67
C ALA A 828 -34.02 33.69 -3.43
N THR A 829 -34.06 34.11 -2.16
CA THR A 829 -33.76 35.50 -1.77
C THR A 829 -32.33 35.62 -1.26
N VAL A 830 -31.63 36.66 -1.69
CA VAL A 830 -30.27 36.96 -1.21
C VAL A 830 -30.38 37.90 -0.01
N ALA A 831 -29.91 37.45 1.15
CA ALA A 831 -29.81 38.25 2.36
C ALA A 831 -28.34 38.39 2.76
N GLY A 832 -27.68 39.45 2.27
CA GLY A 832 -26.24 39.64 2.43
C GLY A 832 -25.45 38.59 1.63
N GLN A 833 -24.55 37.85 2.29
CA GLN A 833 -23.73 36.79 1.68
C GLN A 833 -24.38 35.40 1.73
N PHE A 834 -25.70 35.34 1.95
CA PHE A 834 -26.43 34.09 2.07
C PHE A 834 -27.60 34.06 1.08
N LEU A 835 -27.71 32.96 0.34
CA LEU A 835 -28.80 32.65 -0.56
C LEU A 835 -29.81 31.76 0.18
N GLN A 836 -31.00 32.28 0.40
CA GLN A 836 -32.07 31.58 1.09
C GLN A 836 -33.04 31.00 0.06
N LEU A 837 -33.05 29.68 -0.07
CA LEU A 837 -33.90 28.95 -1.02
C LEU A 837 -35.36 29.00 -0.56
N SER A 838 -36.32 29.06 -1.49
CA SER A 838 -37.74 29.04 -1.14
C SER A 838 -38.12 27.74 -0.40
N GLU A 839 -39.07 27.82 0.53
CA GLU A 839 -39.24 26.96 1.75
C GLU A 839 -39.32 25.42 1.62
N ASP A 840 -39.08 24.81 0.46
CA ASP A 840 -39.02 23.35 0.36
C ASP A 840 -37.87 22.83 -0.51
N ALA A 841 -36.62 23.23 -0.23
CA ALA A 841 -35.40 22.65 -0.83
C ALA A 841 -34.79 21.50 0.01
N SER A 842 -35.52 21.01 1.01
CA SER A 842 -35.09 19.99 1.96
C SER A 842 -34.71 18.65 1.31
N TYR A 843 -35.36 18.34 0.18
CA TYR A 843 -35.06 17.17 -0.63
C TYR A 843 -33.70 17.26 -1.36
N LEU A 844 -33.09 18.45 -1.45
CA LEU A 844 -31.83 18.69 -2.14
C LEU A 844 -30.64 18.85 -1.16
N LEU A 845 -30.87 19.54 -0.04
CA LEU A 845 -29.81 19.88 0.94
C LEU A 845 -29.89 19.07 2.23
N GLY A 846 -30.95 18.28 2.42
CA GLY A 846 -31.19 17.54 3.64
C GLY A 846 -31.57 18.43 4.83
N LYS A 847 -31.39 17.88 6.03
CA LYS A 847 -31.63 18.54 7.30
C LYS A 847 -30.30 18.75 8.02
N ASP A 848 -30.22 19.80 8.82
CA ASP A 848 -29.04 20.06 9.65
C ASP A 848 -28.94 19.06 10.80
N ASP A 849 -27.84 19.17 11.56
CA ASP A 849 -27.53 18.30 12.70
C ASP A 849 -28.60 18.36 13.82
N PHE A 850 -29.58 19.26 13.74
CA PHE A 850 -30.71 19.41 14.65
C PHE A 850 -32.06 18.99 14.04
N GLY A 851 -32.07 18.48 12.81
CA GLY A 851 -33.28 17.99 12.12
C GLY A 851 -34.11 19.07 11.44
N SER A 852 -33.60 20.30 11.31
CA SER A 852 -34.26 21.41 10.62
C SER A 852 -33.89 21.41 9.13
N ASN A 853 -34.84 21.74 8.25
CA ASN A 853 -34.58 21.78 6.80
C ASN A 853 -33.53 22.84 6.47
N ILE A 854 -32.46 22.46 5.76
CA ILE A 854 -31.42 23.40 5.34
C ILE A 854 -31.97 24.23 4.18
N SER A 855 -32.19 25.53 4.41
CA SER A 855 -32.73 26.47 3.41
C SER A 855 -31.79 27.63 3.09
N THR A 856 -30.58 27.68 3.66
CA THR A 856 -29.67 28.83 3.52
C THR A 856 -28.27 28.39 3.07
N LEU A 857 -27.76 28.98 1.99
CA LEU A 857 -26.46 28.68 1.38
C LEU A 857 -25.53 29.91 1.45
N PHE A 858 -24.30 29.76 1.94
CA PHE A 858 -23.32 30.85 1.93
C PHE A 858 -22.71 31.06 0.53
N ILE A 859 -22.71 32.30 0.03
CA ILE A 859 -22.20 32.69 -1.29
C ILE A 859 -21.02 33.67 -1.11
N ARG A 860 -19.88 33.41 -1.77
CA ARG A 860 -18.76 34.36 -1.78
C ARG A 860 -19.13 35.59 -2.61
N ASP A 861 -18.53 36.75 -2.33
CA ASP A 861 -18.81 37.99 -3.07
C ASP A 861 -18.57 37.83 -4.58
N CYS A 862 -17.59 37.01 -4.95
CA CYS A 862 -17.31 36.70 -6.34
C CYS A 862 -18.40 35.90 -7.07
N TYR A 863 -19.16 35.10 -6.32
CA TYR A 863 -20.33 34.40 -6.84
C TYR A 863 -21.56 35.32 -6.87
N LEU A 864 -21.58 36.46 -6.17
CA LEU A 864 -22.63 37.48 -6.27
C LEU A 864 -22.51 38.27 -7.58
N HIS A 865 -21.30 38.65 -8.01
CA HIS A 865 -21.11 39.26 -9.34
C HIS A 865 -21.40 38.26 -10.48
N LEU A 866 -21.02 36.99 -10.28
CA LEU A 866 -21.45 35.90 -11.16
C LEU A 866 -22.98 35.74 -11.16
N SER A 867 -23.64 35.96 -10.02
CA SER A 867 -25.10 35.93 -9.91
C SER A 867 -25.75 37.07 -10.72
N GLU A 868 -25.17 38.27 -10.78
CA GLU A 868 -25.65 39.34 -11.66
C GLU A 868 -25.46 38.99 -13.14
N ILE A 869 -24.33 38.35 -13.49
CA ILE A 869 -24.06 37.83 -14.83
C ILE A 869 -25.04 36.70 -15.23
N ILE A 870 -25.42 35.84 -14.28
CA ILE A 870 -26.30 34.67 -14.49
C ILE A 870 -27.79 35.02 -14.44
N PHE A 871 -28.21 35.89 -13.50
CA PHE A 871 -29.61 36.18 -13.19
C PHE A 871 -30.09 37.55 -13.67
N GLY A 872 -29.19 38.47 -14.03
CA GLY A 872 -29.55 39.79 -14.59
C GLY A 872 -30.09 39.75 -16.02
N ASN A 873 -30.01 38.60 -16.70
CA ASN A 873 -30.44 38.43 -18.08
C ASN A 873 -31.69 37.52 -18.13
N VAL A 874 -32.84 38.12 -18.40
CA VAL A 874 -34.20 37.50 -18.32
C VAL A 874 -34.40 36.30 -19.25
N ASN A 875 -33.45 36.06 -20.17
CA ASN A 875 -33.48 34.97 -21.15
C ASN A 875 -32.60 33.77 -20.78
N ILE A 876 -31.92 33.78 -19.63
CA ILE A 876 -31.07 32.66 -19.17
C ILE A 876 -31.92 31.73 -18.30
N PHE A 877 -32.27 30.55 -18.83
CA PHE A 877 -33.14 29.59 -18.14
C PHE A 877 -32.40 28.34 -17.62
N ARG A 878 -31.13 28.09 -18.01
CA ARG A 878 -30.44 26.80 -17.80
C ARG A 878 -28.91 26.97 -17.66
N TRP A 879 -28.32 26.50 -16.56
CA TRP A 879 -26.87 26.58 -16.30
C TRP A 879 -26.36 25.38 -15.47
N ARG A 880 -25.07 25.06 -15.56
CA ARG A 880 -24.40 23.98 -14.78
C ARG A 880 -23.05 24.44 -14.25
N ILE A 881 -22.78 24.21 -12.97
CA ILE A 881 -21.45 24.38 -12.35
C ILE A 881 -20.79 23.02 -12.14
N THR A 882 -19.49 22.90 -12.43
CA THR A 882 -18.65 21.74 -12.05
C THR A 882 -17.37 22.19 -11.33
N SER A 883 -17.06 21.58 -10.18
CA SER A 883 -15.88 21.88 -9.34
C SER A 883 -15.30 20.62 -8.65
N ASN A 884 -14.11 20.72 -8.04
CA ASN A 884 -13.46 19.63 -7.28
C ASN A 884 -14.16 19.34 -5.91
N PRO A 885 -14.16 18.08 -5.44
CA PRO A 885 -14.76 17.69 -4.16
C PRO A 885 -13.86 18.12 -2.97
N GLY A 886 -14.02 19.36 -2.52
CA GLY A 886 -13.27 19.91 -1.38
C GLY A 886 -13.65 21.33 -0.98
N ILE A 887 -14.73 21.85 -1.56
CA ILE A 887 -15.31 23.16 -1.30
C ILE A 887 -16.80 22.89 -1.26
N GLY A 888 -17.47 23.10 -0.12
CA GLY A 888 -18.91 22.84 -0.04
C GLY A 888 -19.66 23.63 -1.11
N LYS A 889 -20.10 22.93 -2.19
CA LYS A 889 -21.08 23.33 -3.21
C LYS A 889 -21.21 22.24 -4.31
N THR A 890 -22.42 21.65 -4.35
CA THR A 890 -23.16 20.96 -5.45
C THR A 890 -22.80 19.53 -5.89
N PHE A 891 -23.81 18.63 -5.74
CA PHE A 891 -23.88 17.19 -5.99
C PHE A 891 -24.20 16.80 -7.45
N LEU A 892 -23.27 16.90 -8.40
CA LEU A 892 -23.53 16.36 -9.76
C LEU A 892 -22.26 15.74 -10.37
N ASP A 893 -21.79 14.64 -9.75
CA ASP A 893 -20.52 14.00 -10.09
C ASP A 893 -20.54 13.11 -11.34
N ASN A 894 -21.70 12.73 -11.89
CA ASN A 894 -21.72 12.00 -13.15
C ASN A 894 -21.92 12.95 -14.33
N ILE A 895 -20.80 13.40 -14.89
CA ILE A 895 -20.76 14.31 -16.05
C ILE A 895 -21.37 13.68 -17.31
N HIS A 896 -21.50 12.34 -17.35
CA HIS A 896 -22.07 11.61 -18.47
C HIS A 896 -23.60 11.63 -18.52
N ASP A 897 -24.28 11.76 -17.39
CA ASP A 897 -25.74 11.71 -17.29
C ASP A 897 -26.43 12.97 -17.84
N PHE A 898 -25.65 14.02 -18.13
CA PHE A 898 -26.14 15.32 -18.62
C PHE A 898 -25.50 15.77 -19.93
N LYS A 899 -24.83 14.85 -20.66
CA LYS A 899 -24.21 15.14 -21.96
C LYS A 899 -25.19 15.77 -22.95
N ASP A 900 -26.44 15.32 -22.95
CA ASP A 900 -27.50 15.81 -23.83
C ASP A 900 -27.95 17.24 -23.48
N TYR A 901 -27.69 17.69 -22.25
CA TYR A 901 -28.02 19.04 -21.79
C TYR A 901 -26.91 20.05 -22.13
N LEU A 902 -25.63 19.68 -21.94
CA LEU A 902 -24.47 20.50 -22.33
C LEU A 902 -24.29 20.61 -23.85
N GLY A 903 -24.98 19.77 -24.63
CA GLY A 903 -25.03 19.84 -26.10
C GLY A 903 -25.87 20.98 -26.68
N ARG A 904 -26.50 21.82 -25.84
CA ARG A 904 -27.44 22.87 -26.25
C ARG A 904 -26.82 24.27 -26.10
N GLU A 905 -27.06 25.17 -27.06
CA GLU A 905 -26.44 26.51 -27.10
C GLU A 905 -27.04 27.48 -26.08
N GLU A 906 -28.26 27.20 -25.59
CA GLU A 906 -28.92 27.98 -24.54
C GLU A 906 -28.42 27.70 -23.12
N VAL A 907 -27.52 26.71 -22.95
CA VAL A 907 -27.00 26.31 -21.64
C VAL A 907 -25.67 27.00 -21.36
N TRP A 908 -25.49 27.45 -20.12
CA TRP A 908 -24.23 28.02 -19.65
C TRP A 908 -23.48 27.00 -18.77
N TYR A 909 -22.23 26.72 -19.11
CA TYR A 909 -21.36 25.76 -18.45
C TYR A 909 -20.25 26.47 -17.67
N ILE A 910 -20.30 26.37 -16.36
CA ILE A 910 -19.40 27.05 -15.44
C ILE A 910 -18.39 26.05 -14.91
N VAL A 911 -17.11 26.30 -15.17
CA VAL A 911 -16.01 25.39 -14.86
C VAL A 911 -15.11 26.03 -13.80
N ASP A 912 -14.91 25.31 -12.70
CA ASP A 912 -14.04 25.70 -11.59
C ASP A 912 -12.96 24.63 -11.36
N ALA A 913 -11.70 24.99 -11.65
CA ALA A 913 -10.49 24.18 -11.37
C ALA A 913 -10.48 22.74 -11.94
N LEU A 914 -11.28 22.45 -12.98
CA LEU A 914 -11.38 21.14 -13.65
C LEU A 914 -11.07 21.22 -15.16
N GLU A 915 -10.84 20.06 -15.78
CA GLU A 915 -10.76 19.95 -17.24
C GLU A 915 -12.14 20.23 -17.87
N PRO A 916 -12.24 21.14 -18.85
CA PRO A 916 -13.50 21.47 -19.48
C PRO A 916 -13.89 20.37 -20.47
N MET A 917 -15.17 20.00 -20.48
CA MET A 917 -15.69 19.16 -21.54
C MET A 917 -15.95 19.96 -22.82
N GLN A 918 -15.65 19.35 -23.97
CA GLN A 918 -16.06 19.92 -25.25
C GLN A 918 -17.57 19.85 -25.40
N CYS A 919 -18.24 21.00 -25.33
CA CYS A 919 -19.69 21.14 -25.40
C CYS A 919 -20.11 22.32 -26.29
N ARG A 920 -21.42 22.45 -26.57
CA ARG A 920 -21.98 23.60 -27.30
C ARG A 920 -22.50 24.71 -26.37
N ALA A 921 -22.59 24.43 -25.07
CA ALA A 921 -22.92 25.41 -24.04
C ALA A 921 -21.86 26.53 -23.97
N LYS A 922 -22.28 27.73 -23.54
CA LYS A 922 -21.39 28.88 -23.28
C LYS A 922 -20.57 28.63 -22.02
N ILE A 923 -19.24 28.79 -22.07
CA ILE A 923 -18.33 28.37 -21.00
C ILE A 923 -17.84 29.57 -20.18
N ILE A 924 -18.06 29.56 -18.86
CA ILE A 924 -17.49 30.50 -17.89
C ILE A 924 -16.43 29.77 -17.04
N LEU A 925 -15.23 30.35 -16.91
CA LEU A 925 -14.15 29.85 -16.06
C LEU A 925 -13.97 30.78 -14.84
N ILE A 926 -14.05 30.24 -13.63
CA ILE A 926 -14.08 31.04 -12.37
C ILE A 926 -12.76 31.01 -11.56
N CYS A 927 -11.82 30.12 -11.92
CA CYS A 927 -10.53 29.94 -11.23
C CYS A 927 -9.43 29.52 -12.21
N SER A 928 -8.15 29.61 -11.80
CA SER A 928 -7.01 29.19 -12.62
C SER A 928 -7.10 27.69 -12.94
N PRO A 929 -7.17 27.28 -14.21
CA PRO A 929 -7.07 25.87 -14.56
C PRO A 929 -5.61 25.42 -14.49
N GLN A 930 -5.35 24.12 -14.37
CA GLN A 930 -3.97 23.62 -14.44
C GLN A 930 -3.36 23.95 -15.83
N LYS A 931 -2.08 24.35 -15.93
CA LYS A 931 -1.40 24.71 -17.22
C LYS A 931 -1.63 23.72 -18.36
N LYS A 932 -1.76 22.43 -18.06
CA LYS A 932 -2.09 21.40 -19.07
C LYS A 932 -3.46 21.59 -19.73
N TYR A 933 -4.42 22.20 -19.03
CA TYR A 933 -5.78 22.44 -19.53
C TYR A 933 -5.92 23.80 -20.23
N TYR A 934 -4.97 24.74 -20.05
CA TYR A 934 -5.03 26.05 -20.71
C TYR A 934 -5.15 25.94 -22.23
N LYS A 935 -4.34 25.08 -22.85
CA LYS A 935 -4.43 24.83 -24.30
C LYS A 935 -5.77 24.26 -24.74
N ILE A 936 -6.44 23.50 -23.87
CA ILE A 936 -7.76 22.91 -24.14
C ILE A 936 -8.83 24.00 -24.05
N PHE A 937 -8.80 24.81 -23.00
CA PHE A 937 -9.66 25.97 -22.82
C PHE A 937 -9.51 27.01 -23.95
N ASP A 938 -8.27 27.28 -24.39
CA ASP A 938 -7.99 28.16 -25.53
C ASP A 938 -8.55 27.61 -26.85
N GLN A 939 -8.55 26.27 -27.02
CA GLN A 939 -9.13 25.59 -28.19
C GLN A 939 -10.66 25.53 -28.18
N LEU A 940 -11.27 25.52 -27.00
CA LEU A 940 -12.73 25.49 -26.84
C LEU A 940 -13.37 26.87 -26.96
N GLY A 941 -12.59 27.94 -26.81
CA GLY A 941 -13.07 29.32 -26.90
C GLY A 941 -13.88 29.72 -25.68
N ILE A 942 -13.24 29.89 -24.51
CA ILE A 942 -13.91 30.37 -23.29
C ILE A 942 -14.62 31.71 -23.54
N ASP A 943 -15.90 31.77 -23.19
CA ASP A 943 -16.71 32.98 -23.31
C ASP A 943 -16.37 34.02 -22.23
N ILE A 944 -16.17 33.59 -20.96
CA ILE A 944 -15.82 34.49 -19.83
C ILE A 944 -14.76 33.84 -18.92
N ARG A 945 -13.69 34.58 -18.58
CA ARG A 945 -12.70 34.20 -17.55
C ARG A 945 -12.80 35.17 -16.38
N TYR A 946 -13.07 34.66 -15.19
CA TYR A 946 -13.26 35.46 -13.98
C TYR A 946 -12.41 34.83 -12.87
N MET A 947 -11.56 35.59 -12.16
CA MET A 947 -10.66 35.03 -11.13
C MET A 947 -10.61 35.95 -9.90
N PRO A 948 -11.43 35.68 -8.87
CA PRO A 948 -11.58 36.59 -7.74
C PRO A 948 -10.59 36.30 -6.60
N VAL A 949 -9.98 37.37 -6.08
CA VAL A 949 -9.12 37.34 -4.89
C VAL A 949 -9.97 37.26 -3.61
N TRP A 950 -9.49 36.57 -2.57
CA TRP A 950 -10.19 36.55 -1.26
C TRP A 950 -10.03 37.88 -0.55
N SER A 951 -11.12 38.45 -0.01
CA SER A 951 -11.04 39.66 0.82
C SER A 951 -10.70 39.33 2.28
N LEU A 952 -10.06 40.28 2.99
CA LEU A 952 -9.81 40.12 4.43
C LEU A 952 -11.12 39.98 5.24
N THR A 953 -12.21 40.57 4.73
CA THR A 953 -13.55 40.45 5.31
C THR A 953 -14.08 39.02 5.18
N GLU A 954 -13.97 38.40 4.00
CA GLU A 954 -14.35 37.00 3.75
C GLU A 954 -13.58 36.03 4.66
N LEU A 955 -12.27 36.25 4.86
CA LEU A 955 -11.44 35.42 5.74
C LEU A 955 -11.83 35.52 7.20
N ASN A 956 -12.17 36.73 7.67
CA ASN A 956 -12.63 36.91 9.04
C ASN A 956 -14.01 36.29 9.26
N LEU A 957 -14.92 36.38 8.29
CA LEU A 957 -16.23 35.71 8.32
C LEU A 957 -16.09 34.18 8.33
N CYS A 958 -15.20 33.63 7.51
CA CYS A 958 -14.92 32.19 7.52
C CYS A 958 -14.40 31.70 8.88
N ARG A 959 -13.54 32.50 9.53
CA ARG A 959 -13.02 32.17 10.86
C ARG A 959 -14.07 32.31 11.96
N ASP A 960 -14.82 33.40 11.94
CA ASP A 960 -15.67 33.79 13.06
C ASP A 960 -17.05 33.11 13.00
N ASN A 961 -17.61 32.89 11.80
CA ASN A 961 -18.97 32.36 11.62
C ASN A 961 -19.00 30.90 11.11
N ILE A 962 -18.08 30.51 10.22
CA ILE A 962 -18.05 29.16 9.60
C ILE A 962 -17.00 28.26 10.28
N ARG A 963 -16.25 28.80 11.26
CA ARG A 963 -15.22 28.11 12.07
C ARG A 963 -14.02 27.53 11.30
N ILE A 964 -13.75 28.00 10.09
CA ILE A 964 -12.60 27.58 9.28
C ILE A 964 -11.39 28.50 9.61
N PHE A 965 -10.22 27.94 9.92
CA PHE A 965 -9.01 28.67 10.38
C PHE A 965 -9.04 29.26 11.81
N GLN A 966 -9.89 28.75 12.70
CA GLN A 966 -9.95 29.23 14.10
C GLN A 966 -8.62 29.12 14.88
N HIS A 967 -7.75 28.20 14.47
CA HIS A 967 -6.43 28.01 15.05
C HIS A 967 -5.44 29.17 14.75
N LEU A 968 -5.79 30.09 13.84
CA LEU A 968 -4.98 31.27 13.50
C LEU A 968 -5.58 32.54 14.10
N THR A 969 -4.75 33.36 14.73
CA THR A 969 -5.21 34.63 15.30
C THR A 969 -5.58 35.64 14.20
N ARG A 970 -6.49 36.58 14.51
CA ARG A 970 -6.79 37.75 13.63
C ARG A 970 -5.54 38.46 13.15
N LYS A 971 -4.55 38.57 14.05
CA LYS A 971 -3.27 39.21 13.77
C LYS A 971 -2.48 38.41 12.74
N THR A 972 -2.32 37.10 12.95
CA THR A 972 -1.60 36.21 12.03
C THR A 972 -2.23 36.16 10.64
N VAL A 973 -3.57 36.07 10.55
CA VAL A 973 -4.28 36.08 9.25
C VAL A 973 -4.03 37.39 8.51
N ARG A 974 -4.11 38.52 9.21
CA ARG A 974 -3.86 39.85 8.61
C ARG A 974 -2.39 40.03 8.20
N GLU A 975 -1.45 39.54 8.99
CA GLU A 975 -0.01 39.61 8.68
C GLU A 975 0.31 38.80 7.41
N LEU A 976 -0.18 37.57 7.31
CA LEU A 976 0.02 36.73 6.12
C LEU A 976 -0.72 37.28 4.90
N TYR A 977 -1.93 37.82 5.07
CA TYR A 977 -2.68 38.49 4.02
C TYR A 977 -1.92 39.71 3.49
N ASN A 978 -1.41 40.58 4.37
CA ASN A 978 -0.66 41.76 3.96
C ASN A 978 0.69 41.39 3.32
N LYS A 979 1.31 40.29 3.76
CA LYS A 979 2.59 39.85 3.22
C LYS A 979 2.46 39.24 1.83
N TRP A 980 1.41 38.45 1.56
CA TRP A 980 1.31 37.62 0.36
C TRP A 980 0.11 37.93 -0.55
N GLY A 981 -0.89 38.65 -0.05
CA GLY A 981 -1.86 39.42 -0.84
C GLY A 981 -2.68 38.71 -1.93
N GLY A 982 -3.25 37.53 -1.67
CA GLY A 982 -4.55 37.26 -2.32
C GLY A 982 -4.87 35.88 -2.89
N ILE A 983 -4.22 34.79 -2.48
CA ILE A 983 -4.96 33.52 -2.30
C ILE A 983 -4.60 32.96 -0.91
N PRO A 984 -5.22 33.50 0.15
CA PRO A 984 -4.87 33.19 1.52
C PRO A 984 -5.15 31.74 1.88
N ARG A 985 -6.00 31.01 1.15
CA ARG A 985 -6.36 29.63 1.54
C ARG A 985 -5.13 28.75 1.73
N TYR A 986 -4.26 28.64 0.72
CA TYR A 986 -3.06 27.80 0.80
C TYR A 986 -2.08 28.33 1.86
N VAL A 987 -1.79 29.63 1.83
CA VAL A 987 -0.91 30.33 2.79
C VAL A 987 -1.40 30.18 4.23
N LEU A 988 -2.71 30.20 4.47
CA LEU A 988 -3.33 30.07 5.78
C LEU A 988 -3.44 28.60 6.23
N PHE A 989 -3.74 27.65 5.32
CA PHE A 989 -3.65 26.21 5.65
C PHE A 989 -2.25 25.80 6.08
N HIS A 990 -1.23 26.42 5.47
CA HIS A 990 0.18 26.18 5.77
C HIS A 990 0.82 27.31 6.61
N ALA A 991 0.02 28.09 7.35
CA ALA A 991 0.52 29.24 8.11
C ALA A 991 1.55 28.87 9.19
N LEU A 992 1.48 27.64 9.72
CA LEU A 992 2.38 27.12 10.75
C LEU A 992 3.50 26.23 10.18
N ASP A 993 3.51 25.99 8.86
CA ASP A 993 4.53 25.20 8.19
C ASP A 993 5.66 26.14 7.73
N SER A 994 6.72 26.19 8.53
CA SER A 994 7.87 27.08 8.29
C SER A 994 8.63 26.75 6.99
N VAL A 995 8.56 25.50 6.52
CA VAL A 995 9.20 25.08 5.27
C VAL A 995 8.40 25.62 4.08
N GLN A 996 7.07 25.49 4.12
CA GLN A 996 6.19 26.04 3.08
C GLN A 996 6.23 27.57 3.03
N GLN A 997 6.26 28.25 4.18
CA GLN A 997 6.42 29.71 4.22
C GLN A 997 7.79 30.17 3.68
N SER A 998 8.86 29.38 3.88
CA SER A 998 10.19 29.67 3.32
C SER A 998 10.25 29.48 1.80
N LEU A 999 9.46 28.57 1.23
CA LEU A 999 9.39 28.36 -0.21
C LEU A 999 8.80 29.58 -0.94
N LEU A 1000 7.78 30.25 -0.38
CA LEU A 1000 7.24 31.51 -0.92
C LEU A 1000 8.28 32.64 -0.93
N GLU A 1001 9.12 32.72 0.10
CA GLU A 1001 10.24 33.68 0.13
C GLU A 1001 11.32 33.34 -0.89
N ASN A 1002 11.62 32.05 -1.08
CA ASN A 1002 12.57 31.58 -2.08
C ASN A 1002 12.04 31.74 -3.51
N ALA A 1003 10.73 31.73 -3.72
CA ALA A 1003 10.11 31.98 -5.01
C ALA A 1003 10.42 33.39 -5.53
N ILE A 1004 10.41 34.41 -4.66
CA ILE A 1004 10.88 35.77 -5.00
C ILE A 1004 12.31 35.73 -5.53
N ASN A 1005 13.15 34.82 -5.02
CA ASN A 1005 14.53 34.59 -5.48
C ASN A 1005 14.62 33.79 -6.80
N LEU A 1006 13.51 33.51 -7.46
CA LEU A 1006 13.46 32.87 -8.78
C LEU A 1006 12.73 33.71 -9.84
N PHE A 1007 12.13 34.85 -9.45
CA PHE A 1007 11.55 35.83 -10.36
C PHE A 1007 12.58 36.40 -11.35
N ASP A 1008 12.25 36.39 -12.65
CA ASP A 1008 13.00 37.00 -13.76
C ASP A 1008 12.03 37.72 -14.73
N ASP A 1009 12.58 38.35 -15.78
CA ASP A 1009 11.83 39.15 -16.77
C ASP A 1009 10.75 38.34 -17.53
N LYS A 1010 10.81 37.01 -17.48
CA LYS A 1010 9.85 36.14 -18.19
C LYS A 1010 8.51 36.08 -17.48
N ILE A 1011 8.35 36.74 -16.33
CA ILE A 1011 7.07 36.79 -15.64
C ILE A 1011 5.93 37.39 -16.49
N LEU A 1012 6.26 38.28 -17.41
CA LEU A 1012 5.31 38.86 -18.37
C LEU A 1012 4.76 37.83 -19.37
N ASN A 1013 5.34 36.63 -19.44
CA ASN A 1013 4.89 35.54 -20.30
C ASN A 1013 3.95 34.56 -19.59
N PHE A 1014 3.57 34.79 -18.33
CA PHE A 1014 2.78 33.84 -17.54
C PHE A 1014 1.28 34.03 -17.64
N VAL A 1015 0.58 32.95 -17.98
CA VAL A 1015 -0.86 32.77 -17.79
C VAL A 1015 -1.07 31.37 -17.20
N GLY A 1016 -1.30 31.27 -15.88
CA GLY A 1016 -1.72 30.03 -15.20
C GLY A 1016 -0.69 29.29 -14.34
N GLU A 1017 -1.18 28.30 -13.57
CA GLU A 1017 -0.40 27.50 -12.62
C GLU A 1017 0.51 26.47 -13.30
N ILE A 1018 1.80 26.43 -12.95
CA ILE A 1018 2.77 25.46 -13.48
C ILE A 1018 2.73 24.15 -12.66
N THR A 1019 2.68 23.01 -13.34
CA THR A 1019 2.74 21.67 -12.72
C THR A 1019 4.06 20.94 -13.01
N ASP A 1020 5.19 21.65 -13.10
CA ASP A 1020 6.50 21.00 -13.21
C ASP A 1020 7.01 20.65 -11.80
N ASP A 1021 7.53 19.43 -11.62
CA ASP A 1021 8.02 18.85 -10.34
C ASP A 1021 9.22 19.58 -9.70
N ASN A 1022 9.60 20.74 -10.24
CA ASN A 1022 10.49 21.66 -9.56
C ASN A 1022 9.66 22.58 -8.67
N TYR A 1023 9.66 22.30 -7.35
CA TYR A 1023 9.04 23.05 -6.24
C TYR A 1023 9.16 24.59 -6.27
N ASN A 1024 10.01 25.11 -7.13
CA ASN A 1024 10.47 26.49 -7.18
C ASN A 1024 9.64 27.38 -8.13
N SER A 1025 8.90 26.82 -9.10
CA SER A 1025 8.18 27.62 -10.11
C SER A 1025 6.66 27.75 -9.91
N SER A 1026 6.03 26.90 -9.09
CA SER A 1026 4.59 27.03 -8.75
C SER A 1026 4.32 28.19 -7.80
N ALA A 1027 5.25 28.56 -6.91
CA ALA A 1027 5.03 29.68 -6.01
C ALA A 1027 5.01 31.06 -6.71
N CYS A 1028 5.42 31.15 -7.98
CA CYS A 1028 5.47 32.41 -8.73
C CYS A 1028 4.08 32.93 -9.14
N HIS A 1029 3.10 32.07 -9.42
CA HIS A 1029 1.72 32.50 -9.75
C HIS A 1029 0.94 32.92 -8.50
N GLU A 1030 1.36 32.50 -7.32
CA GLU A 1030 0.73 32.85 -6.03
C GLU A 1030 1.12 34.27 -5.57
N LEU A 1031 2.07 34.89 -6.27
CA LEU A 1031 2.67 36.20 -5.98
C LEU A 1031 2.22 37.30 -6.97
N VAL A 1032 1.44 36.96 -8.00
CA VAL A 1032 0.92 37.88 -9.04
C VAL A 1032 -0.50 37.49 -9.47
N HIS A 1033 -1.43 38.46 -9.51
CA HIS A 1033 -2.81 38.27 -9.97
C HIS A 1033 -3.00 38.77 -11.41
N ILE A 1034 -3.88 38.09 -12.15
CA ILE A 1034 -4.24 38.41 -13.53
C ILE A 1034 -5.76 38.60 -13.63
N CYS A 1035 -6.20 39.80 -14.01
CA CYS A 1035 -7.62 40.12 -14.21
C CYS A 1035 -7.92 40.25 -15.72
N THR A 1036 -8.91 39.51 -16.22
CA THR A 1036 -9.40 39.59 -17.60
C THR A 1036 -10.91 39.73 -17.64
N ASN A 1037 -11.46 40.65 -18.45
CA ASN A 1037 -12.89 40.77 -18.80
C ASN A 1037 -13.89 40.69 -17.62
N VAL A 1038 -13.82 41.64 -16.69
CA VAL A 1038 -14.96 41.95 -15.81
C VAL A 1038 -15.91 42.86 -16.61
N PRO A 1039 -17.24 42.62 -16.64
CA PRO A 1039 -18.16 43.62 -17.17
C PRO A 1039 -17.97 44.89 -16.34
N GLY A 1040 -17.57 45.99 -16.98
CA GLY A 1040 -17.28 47.23 -16.29
C GLY A 1040 -18.49 47.71 -15.49
N GLU A 1041 -18.24 48.26 -14.30
CA GLU A 1041 -19.13 49.32 -13.80
C GLU A 1041 -19.22 50.36 -14.91
N GLY A 1042 -20.43 50.69 -15.34
CA GLY A 1042 -20.65 51.68 -16.38
C GLY A 1042 -19.87 52.94 -16.06
N GLU A 1043 -19.09 53.41 -17.03
CA GLU A 1043 -18.94 54.85 -17.18
C GLU A 1043 -20.37 55.39 -17.34
N GLU A 1044 -20.72 56.37 -16.51
CA GLU A 1044 -21.98 57.10 -16.59
C GLU A 1044 -22.08 57.75 -17.98
N ASP A 1045 -22.67 57.06 -18.94
CA ASP A 1045 -23.22 57.70 -20.12
C ASP A 1045 -24.59 58.27 -19.73
N GLU A 1046 -24.60 59.56 -19.45
CA GLU A 1046 -25.80 60.38 -19.30
C GLU A 1046 -26.74 60.19 -20.49
N GLU A 1047 -28.02 59.98 -20.17
CA GLU A 1047 -29.24 60.25 -20.95
C GLU A 1047 -29.09 60.44 -22.48
N ASN A 1048 -29.79 59.61 -23.27
CA ASN A 1048 -31.03 60.05 -23.88
C ASN A 1048 -31.80 58.94 -24.62
N GLU A 1049 -33.05 58.80 -24.16
CA GLU A 1049 -34.30 58.41 -24.82
C GLU A 1049 -34.35 57.57 -26.12
N SER A 1050 -35.15 56.51 -25.98
CA SER A 1050 -36.27 56.09 -26.84
C SER A 1050 -36.06 54.98 -27.88
N GLY A 1051 -36.88 53.92 -27.73
CA GLY A 1051 -37.34 53.09 -28.84
C GLY A 1051 -37.03 51.60 -28.74
N VAL A 1052 -37.98 50.81 -28.22
CA VAL A 1052 -38.09 49.36 -28.50
C VAL A 1052 -38.67 49.21 -29.92
N PRO A 1053 -38.11 48.36 -30.81
CA PRO A 1053 -38.82 47.11 -31.12
C PRO A 1053 -37.99 45.88 -31.58
N SER A 1054 -38.46 44.73 -31.08
CA SER A 1054 -38.75 43.47 -31.80
C SER A 1054 -37.66 42.43 -32.12
N MET A 1055 -37.99 41.20 -31.72
CA MET A 1055 -37.40 39.92 -32.13
C MET A 1055 -37.45 39.72 -33.65
N SER A 1056 -36.38 39.20 -34.26
CA SER A 1056 -36.40 37.86 -34.89
C SER A 1056 -35.13 37.54 -35.69
N THR A 1057 -34.84 36.24 -35.69
CA THR A 1057 -33.96 35.43 -36.57
C THR A 1057 -32.58 35.06 -36.02
N VAL A 1058 -32.52 33.78 -35.65
CA VAL A 1058 -31.34 32.97 -35.35
C VAL A 1058 -30.61 32.66 -36.68
N PRO A 1059 -29.30 32.90 -36.80
CA PRO A 1059 -28.47 32.21 -37.78
C PRO A 1059 -27.71 31.07 -37.10
N THR A 1060 -28.01 29.84 -37.52
CA THR A 1060 -27.34 28.59 -37.13
C THR A 1060 -25.89 28.58 -37.64
N VAL A 1061 -24.90 28.38 -36.77
CA VAL A 1061 -23.49 28.21 -37.18
C VAL A 1061 -23.16 26.73 -37.30
N THR A 1062 -22.89 26.27 -38.53
CA THR A 1062 -22.31 24.95 -38.81
C THR A 1062 -20.78 25.04 -38.88
N LYS A 1063 -20.10 24.00 -38.38
CA LYS A 1063 -18.63 23.88 -38.22
C LYS A 1063 -17.83 24.18 -39.52
N PRO A 1064 -16.66 24.83 -39.44
CA PRO A 1064 -15.77 24.97 -40.59
C PRO A 1064 -15.01 23.68 -40.91
N ASN A 1065 -14.89 23.40 -42.20
CA ASN A 1065 -14.31 22.18 -42.77
C ASN A 1065 -12.79 22.35 -43.00
N LYS A 1066 -11.98 21.39 -42.54
CA LYS A 1066 -10.51 21.38 -42.68
C LYS A 1066 -10.09 21.09 -44.12
N ARG A 1067 -10.07 22.08 -45.03
CA ARG A 1067 -9.28 22.07 -46.29
C ARG A 1067 -9.54 23.33 -47.12
N LYS A 1068 -8.71 24.37 -46.93
CA LYS A 1068 -8.22 25.38 -47.90
C LYS A 1068 -7.73 26.60 -47.13
N GLY A 1069 -6.51 27.05 -47.42
CA GLY A 1069 -5.93 28.26 -46.85
C GLY A 1069 -6.35 29.54 -47.59
N ILE A 1070 -5.89 30.65 -47.01
CA ILE A 1070 -5.87 32.04 -47.47
C ILE A 1070 -7.09 32.92 -47.08
N ALA A 1071 -6.76 33.84 -46.18
CA ALA A 1071 -7.15 35.25 -46.03
C ALA A 1071 -8.62 35.68 -46.08
N GLY A 1072 -9.02 36.30 -44.97
CA GLY A 1072 -9.76 37.56 -44.99
C GLY A 1072 -11.27 37.47 -45.22
N ARG A 1073 -12.02 37.58 -44.12
CA ARG A 1073 -13.12 38.55 -43.97
C ARG A 1073 -13.49 38.63 -42.49
N TYR A 1074 -13.04 39.71 -41.87
CA TYR A 1074 -13.53 40.18 -40.57
C TYR A 1074 -15.05 40.33 -40.65
N TYR A 1075 -15.76 39.65 -39.75
CA TYR A 1075 -17.15 39.98 -39.44
C TYR A 1075 -17.18 40.50 -38.01
N GLU A 1076 -17.55 41.77 -37.90
CA GLU A 1076 -17.80 42.53 -36.69
C GLU A 1076 -18.90 41.87 -35.86
N GLY A 1077 -18.69 41.81 -34.53
CA GLY A 1077 -19.76 41.43 -33.60
C GLY A 1077 -19.39 40.57 -32.39
N VAL A 1078 -18.12 40.16 -32.23
CA VAL A 1078 -17.64 39.55 -30.97
C VAL A 1078 -16.37 40.29 -30.54
N PRO A 1079 -16.33 40.90 -29.34
CA PRO A 1079 -15.15 41.62 -28.89
C PRO A 1079 -14.02 40.62 -28.65
N PHE A 1080 -13.06 40.55 -29.58
CA PHE A 1080 -11.76 39.97 -29.31
C PHE A 1080 -11.10 40.76 -28.17
N TYR A 1081 -10.62 40.02 -27.17
CA TYR A 1081 -9.96 40.42 -25.92
C TYR A 1081 -9.37 41.83 -25.90
N LYS A 1082 -10.02 42.77 -25.20
CA LYS A 1082 -9.59 44.18 -25.20
C LYS A 1082 -8.83 44.67 -23.96
N LYS A 1083 -8.65 43.90 -22.87
CA LYS A 1083 -7.78 44.33 -21.75
C LYS A 1083 -7.45 43.19 -20.78
N CYS A 1084 -6.16 43.02 -20.48
CA CYS A 1084 -5.65 42.18 -19.41
C CYS A 1084 -4.84 43.06 -18.45
N THR A 1085 -5.10 42.94 -17.14
CA THR A 1085 -4.41 43.71 -16.10
C THR A 1085 -3.61 42.78 -15.19
N LEU A 1086 -2.31 43.04 -15.08
CA LEU A 1086 -1.38 42.35 -14.15
C LEU A 1086 -1.17 43.19 -12.89
N GLU A 1087 -1.31 42.58 -11.71
CA GLU A 1087 -1.14 43.23 -10.40
C GLU A 1087 -0.35 42.32 -9.45
N PHE A 1088 0.63 42.84 -8.72
CA PHE A 1088 1.35 42.04 -7.71
C PHE A 1088 0.42 41.71 -6.55
N ALA A 1089 0.61 40.54 -5.94
CA ALA A 1089 -0.26 40.08 -4.87
C ALA A 1089 -0.25 41.05 -3.68
N SER A 1090 0.93 41.54 -3.26
CA SER A 1090 1.02 42.56 -2.22
C SER A 1090 2.10 43.59 -2.52
N ASP A 1091 2.03 44.74 -1.83
CA ASP A 1091 3.09 45.76 -1.85
C ASP A 1091 4.43 45.17 -1.40
N HIS A 1092 4.41 44.26 -0.42
CA HIS A 1092 5.62 43.58 0.06
C HIS A 1092 6.28 42.74 -1.03
N VAL A 1093 5.48 41.99 -1.80
CA VAL A 1093 5.96 41.18 -2.92
C VAL A 1093 6.48 42.07 -4.04
N SER A 1094 5.73 43.12 -4.37
CA SER A 1094 6.12 44.14 -5.35
C SER A 1094 7.51 44.71 -5.04
N GLU A 1095 7.71 45.24 -3.83
CA GLU A 1095 8.98 45.82 -3.39
C GLU A 1095 10.15 44.83 -3.49
N LYS A 1096 9.96 43.60 -3.01
CA LYS A 1096 11.02 42.58 -2.98
C LYS A 1096 11.43 42.11 -4.39
N VAL A 1097 10.47 41.98 -5.29
CA VAL A 1097 10.72 41.62 -6.70
C VAL A 1097 11.43 42.77 -7.41
N VAL A 1098 10.97 44.01 -7.24
CA VAL A 1098 11.59 45.21 -7.83
C VAL A 1098 13.06 45.34 -7.41
N ASP A 1099 13.35 45.22 -6.11
CA ASP A 1099 14.70 45.33 -5.57
C ASP A 1099 15.65 44.27 -6.14
N ARG A 1100 15.13 43.08 -6.44
CA ARG A 1100 15.91 41.98 -6.98
C ARG A 1100 16.20 42.16 -8.47
N LEU A 1101 15.20 42.49 -9.28
CA LEU A 1101 15.41 42.80 -10.70
C LEU A 1101 16.39 43.96 -10.86
N SER A 1102 16.28 44.98 -10.00
CA SER A 1102 17.22 46.10 -9.93
C SER A 1102 18.67 45.66 -9.68
N ARG A 1103 18.89 44.70 -8.78
CA ARG A 1103 20.22 44.12 -8.48
C ARG A 1103 20.77 43.30 -9.64
N ASN A 1104 19.93 42.47 -10.25
CA ASN A 1104 20.31 41.64 -11.39
C ASN A 1104 20.70 42.50 -12.59
N TYR A 1105 19.91 43.52 -12.93
CA TYR A 1105 20.25 44.43 -14.03
C TYR A 1105 21.52 45.23 -13.77
N LYS A 1106 21.79 45.64 -12.52
CA LYS A 1106 23.05 46.30 -12.15
C LYS A 1106 24.26 45.38 -12.31
N TYR A 1107 24.11 44.11 -11.96
CA TYR A 1107 25.15 43.09 -12.14
C TYR A 1107 25.42 42.81 -13.63
N ASP A 1108 24.37 42.66 -14.44
CA ASP A 1108 24.50 42.48 -15.89
C ASP A 1108 25.17 43.69 -16.56
N LEU A 1109 24.82 44.90 -16.12
CA LEU A 1109 25.43 46.13 -16.61
C LEU A 1109 26.92 46.22 -16.26
N GLN A 1110 27.29 45.85 -15.03
CA GLN A 1110 28.69 45.80 -14.59
C GLN A 1110 29.50 44.75 -15.35
N ASN A 1111 28.94 43.56 -15.55
CA ASN A 1111 29.59 42.51 -16.33
C ASN A 1111 29.81 42.95 -17.78
N PHE A 1112 28.81 43.54 -18.41
CA PHE A 1112 28.91 44.01 -19.80
C PHE A 1112 29.96 45.13 -19.97
N VAL A 1113 29.96 46.13 -19.09
CA VAL A 1113 30.96 47.23 -19.10
C VAL A 1113 32.38 46.70 -18.89
N ASN A 1114 32.55 45.63 -18.11
CA ASN A 1114 33.85 45.02 -17.90
C ASN A 1114 34.32 44.13 -19.07
N THR A 1115 33.44 43.76 -20.01
CA THR A 1115 33.74 42.79 -21.07
C THR A 1115 33.75 43.37 -22.48
N SER A 1116 33.34 44.62 -22.71
CA SER A 1116 33.22 45.23 -24.04
C SER A 1116 34.20 46.39 -24.25
N ASP A 1117 34.92 46.37 -25.38
CA ASP A 1117 35.96 47.35 -25.75
C ASP A 1117 35.54 48.35 -26.85
N ASP A 1118 34.33 48.26 -27.42
CA ASP A 1118 33.87 49.11 -28.54
C ASP A 1118 32.75 50.08 -28.14
N ILE A 1119 32.91 51.35 -28.53
CA ILE A 1119 31.97 52.46 -28.29
C ILE A 1119 30.65 52.29 -29.07
N SER A 1120 30.63 51.50 -30.15
CA SER A 1120 29.44 51.27 -30.97
C SER A 1120 28.36 50.41 -30.29
N GLU A 1121 28.76 49.49 -29.39
CA GLU A 1121 27.86 48.61 -28.62
C GLU A 1121 27.04 49.35 -27.55
N TYR A 1122 27.41 50.59 -27.21
CA TYR A 1122 26.68 51.41 -26.22
C TYR A 1122 25.31 51.88 -26.71
N SER A 1123 25.04 51.82 -28.01
CA SER A 1123 23.76 52.24 -28.61
C SER A 1123 22.62 51.25 -28.32
N THR A 1124 22.89 49.95 -28.45
CA THR A 1124 21.97 48.86 -28.05
C THR A 1124 21.76 48.86 -26.53
N LEU A 1125 22.81 49.19 -25.77
CA LEU A 1125 22.74 49.34 -24.32
C LEU A 1125 21.89 50.54 -23.88
N ARG A 1126 21.93 51.69 -24.58
CA ARG A 1126 21.03 52.82 -24.29
C ARG A 1126 19.56 52.45 -24.47
N GLY A 1127 19.23 51.67 -25.51
CA GLY A 1127 17.88 51.14 -25.73
C GLY A 1127 17.46 50.17 -24.62
N ALA A 1128 18.31 49.20 -24.29
CA ALA A 1128 18.04 48.22 -23.24
C ALA A 1128 17.98 48.83 -21.83
N ILE A 1129 18.82 49.84 -21.53
CA ILE A 1129 18.78 50.59 -20.26
C ILE A 1129 17.51 51.45 -20.17
N PHE A 1130 17.09 52.09 -21.26
CA PHE A 1130 15.85 52.88 -21.30
C PHE A 1130 14.62 51.98 -21.08
N GLU A 1131 14.57 50.83 -21.75
CA GLU A 1131 13.50 49.83 -21.60
C GLU A 1131 13.49 49.23 -20.18
N ARG A 1132 14.67 48.97 -19.60
CA ARG A 1132 14.80 48.47 -18.22
C ARG A 1132 14.50 49.51 -17.15
N LEU A 1133 14.85 50.80 -17.35
CA LEU A 1133 14.44 51.90 -16.46
C LEU A 1133 12.94 52.18 -16.55
N ALA A 1134 12.35 52.03 -17.74
CA ALA A 1134 10.90 52.05 -17.94
C ALA A 1134 10.25 50.90 -17.16
N HIS A 1135 10.74 49.66 -17.27
CA HIS A 1135 10.28 48.53 -16.45
C HIS A 1135 10.44 48.77 -14.95
N GLN A 1136 11.54 49.39 -14.51
CA GLN A 1136 11.78 49.71 -13.10
C GLN A 1136 10.82 50.79 -12.56
N ARG A 1137 10.41 51.76 -13.39
CA ARG A 1137 9.35 52.74 -13.08
C ARG A 1137 7.96 52.10 -13.12
N LEU A 1138 7.71 51.18 -14.05
CA LEU A 1138 6.46 50.42 -14.14
C LEU A 1138 6.29 49.55 -12.88
N LEU A 1139 7.32 48.80 -12.45
CA LEU A 1139 7.22 47.87 -11.31
C LEU A 1139 6.98 48.51 -9.92
N ARG A 1140 7.08 49.83 -9.75
CA ARG A 1140 6.89 50.52 -8.45
C ARG A 1140 5.43 50.82 -8.07
N GLY A 1141 4.47 50.26 -8.81
CA GLY A 1141 3.05 50.34 -8.49
C GLY A 1141 2.25 50.94 -9.65
N GLY A 1142 1.51 50.09 -10.35
CA GLY A 1142 0.61 50.48 -11.43
C GLY A 1142 -0.11 49.27 -12.01
N LYS A 1143 -1.33 49.49 -12.52
CA LYS A 1143 -2.09 48.51 -13.31
C LYS A 1143 -1.63 48.60 -14.77
N PHE A 1144 -1.19 47.48 -15.35
CA PHE A 1144 -0.71 47.46 -16.74
C PHE A 1144 -1.76 46.87 -17.67
N ASN A 1145 -2.16 47.63 -18.68
CA ASN A 1145 -3.01 47.14 -19.76
C ASN A 1145 -2.11 46.70 -20.92
N PHE A 1146 -2.26 45.47 -21.40
CA PHE A 1146 -1.49 44.98 -22.55
C PHE A 1146 -2.37 44.24 -23.57
N HIS A 1147 -1.89 44.16 -24.82
CA HIS A 1147 -2.54 43.47 -25.95
C HIS A 1147 -1.59 42.44 -26.58
N PRO A 1148 -2.02 41.18 -26.78
CA PRO A 1148 -1.23 40.21 -27.52
C PRO A 1148 -1.48 40.32 -29.03
N LEU A 1149 -0.44 40.66 -29.82
CA LEU A 1149 -0.49 40.63 -31.28
C LEU A 1149 -0.33 39.19 -31.78
N PHE A 1150 -1.42 38.59 -32.23
CA PHE A 1150 -1.39 37.31 -32.94
C PHE A 1150 -1.64 37.58 -34.43
N GLU A 1151 -0.57 37.69 -35.23
CA GLU A 1151 -0.49 37.08 -36.56
C GLU A 1151 0.90 37.27 -37.19
N ASP A 1152 1.35 36.18 -37.80
CA ASP A 1152 2.49 36.02 -38.70
C ASP A 1152 3.94 35.93 -38.21
N SER A 1153 4.65 35.10 -38.96
CA SER A 1153 5.87 34.39 -38.63
C SER A 1153 7.12 35.26 -38.40
N LYS A 1154 7.94 34.83 -37.43
CA LYS A 1154 9.35 35.22 -37.19
C LYS A 1154 9.62 36.70 -36.89
N MET A 1155 9.37 37.13 -35.65
CA MET A 1155 10.20 38.14 -34.96
C MET A 1155 10.13 37.96 -33.43
N ARG A 1156 11.19 38.32 -32.71
CA ARG A 1156 11.22 38.35 -31.24
C ARG A 1156 10.14 39.31 -30.72
N HIS A 1157 9.42 38.86 -29.70
CA HIS A 1157 8.34 39.58 -29.02
C HIS A 1157 8.72 41.04 -28.72
N THR A 1158 8.01 42.01 -29.30
CA THR A 1158 8.14 43.42 -28.95
C THR A 1158 6.78 43.86 -28.37
N LEU A 1159 6.77 44.37 -27.14
CA LEU A 1159 5.59 44.88 -26.45
C LEU A 1159 5.32 46.33 -26.90
N GLN A 1160 4.10 46.66 -27.28
CA GLN A 1160 3.71 48.04 -27.59
C GLN A 1160 2.75 48.53 -26.49
N LEU A 1161 3.17 49.56 -25.76
CA LEU A 1161 2.35 50.25 -24.77
C LEU A 1161 1.47 51.30 -25.46
N ASP A 1162 0.20 51.37 -25.09
CA ASP A 1162 -0.70 52.42 -25.56
C ASP A 1162 -0.24 53.76 -24.98
N ASN A 1163 0.21 54.66 -25.85
CA ASN A 1163 0.77 55.95 -25.47
C ASN A 1163 -0.34 56.90 -25.02
N ASN A 1164 -0.54 57.01 -23.71
CA ASN A 1164 -1.18 58.18 -23.08
C ASN A 1164 -0.58 58.45 -21.69
N ILE A 1165 0.75 58.44 -21.58
CA ILE A 1165 1.44 58.95 -20.39
C ILE A 1165 2.49 59.96 -20.86
N SER A 1166 2.06 61.21 -21.04
CA SER A 1166 2.97 62.35 -21.12
C SER A 1166 3.35 62.77 -19.70
N SER A 1167 4.41 62.18 -19.14
CA SER A 1167 5.24 62.79 -18.07
C SER A 1167 6.48 61.94 -17.79
#